data_AF-A0A3D3LNA8-F1
#
_entry.id   AF-A0A3D3LNA8-F1
#
_cell.length_a   1.000
_cell.length_b   1.000
_cell.length_c   1.000
_cell.angle_alpha   90.00
_cell.angle_beta   90.00
_cell.angle_gamma   90.00
#
_symmetry.space_group_name_H-M   'P 1'
#
loop_
_entity.id
_entity.type
_entity.pdbx_description
1 polymer ?
#
loop_
_entity_poly.entity_id
_entity_poly.type
_entity_poly.pdbx_seq_one_letter_code
_entity_poly.pdbx_strand_id
1 'polypeptide(L)'
;VPLFGVRALYHFNNFINEFELSLDEILQLKTEIINNISYINELIDHNKFYEFVIFSVSMIDSNEAIELLDYSLSRFELHIDTQFGDGEWNNSLDSSNVVFKNFAGFIWSALGSPNSEDRWNAAHSVRMLANFNNIEIIDELTIFLKNNSVGAFGSCKFEFYNLHARLYLFIALARISLDKPELLTKQKDLFVYYAFEEQHILIQKFSADIALNLSNSFKDIYDLQTIEKLKTVGKSLLPKLDLEYNETIDSYWHVNKVDEIKFKYHFGWDFDRYWFEPLGRVFGIKEKQVEDIAADIIINDWGIKEKNGFLNDSRYSLWDNHNYRNKTQHSHGNYPMIDDYDFYIAYHSLMVSAAKLLEKMPVVKRKGWYDDEWNQWLSDHLLTCNNNRWLSDYRDPVPFKRPEWVSIKNRENFITNITDNSFFNALVIDNDFEKWVNVKGTWEESNQEYKESYYISSALVSKKYSDALMHALETCSDPYDYKLPSYKDKDFEINIDNFILKGWINEDNISAKLDNYDPYANNINFTHYEVGKEIMDKFKLHLKNNGKTWYLPHSTSPVIECKIWSSYKGGMIETPNQYGKCIRASLQFLKQLSSTLNLNIIFEVSIQREIYYKYKREKNKIESSKYIHKIFILTSNGELKSKEKNYKLR
;
A
#
# COMPACT_ATOMS: atom_id res chain seq x y z
N VAL A 1 11.25 -37.68 2.66
CA VAL A 1 11.51 -38.02 4.08
C VAL A 1 10.66 -39.18 4.62
N PRO A 2 9.34 -39.36 4.32
CA PRO A 2 8.58 -40.46 4.91
C PRO A 2 8.77 -41.83 4.24
N LEU A 3 9.35 -41.91 3.04
CA LEU A 3 9.45 -43.16 2.26
C LEU A 3 10.46 -44.19 2.81
N PHE A 4 11.47 -43.76 3.56
CA PHE A 4 12.60 -44.62 3.94
C PHE A 4 12.29 -45.48 5.19
N GLY A 5 11.74 -44.87 6.24
CA GLY A 5 11.31 -45.58 7.45
C GLY A 5 10.16 -46.56 7.21
N VAL A 6 9.26 -46.24 6.28
CA VAL A 6 8.15 -47.10 5.87
C VAL A 6 8.65 -48.41 5.25
N ARG A 7 9.79 -48.39 4.55
CA ARG A 7 10.36 -49.58 3.92
C ARG A 7 10.95 -50.55 4.94
N ALA A 8 11.62 -50.04 5.97
CA ALA A 8 12.15 -50.86 7.06
C ALA A 8 11.02 -51.50 7.89
N LEU A 9 10.00 -50.72 8.27
CA LEU A 9 8.77 -51.23 8.90
C LEU A 9 8.07 -52.29 8.04
N TYR A 10 8.00 -52.08 6.73
CA TYR A 10 7.41 -53.03 5.80
C TYR A 10 8.18 -54.37 5.78
N HIS A 11 9.52 -54.33 5.67
CA HIS A 11 10.33 -55.54 5.70
C HIS A 11 10.28 -56.24 7.06
N PHE A 12 10.27 -55.49 8.16
CA PHE A 12 10.16 -56.03 9.51
C PHE A 12 8.80 -56.70 9.75
N ASN A 13 7.70 -56.06 9.36
CA ASN A 13 6.37 -56.63 9.49
C ASN A 13 6.17 -57.84 8.57
N ASN A 14 6.73 -57.81 7.35
CA ASN A 14 6.74 -58.98 6.48
C ASN A 14 7.52 -60.14 7.10
N PHE A 15 8.68 -59.88 7.71
CA PHE A 15 9.46 -60.90 8.40
C PHE A 15 8.69 -61.49 9.60
N ILE A 16 8.04 -60.66 10.41
CA ILE A 16 7.18 -61.13 11.50
C ILE A 16 6.07 -62.05 10.97
N ASN A 17 5.39 -61.62 9.90
CA ASN A 17 4.27 -62.35 9.31
C ASN A 17 4.71 -63.65 8.61
N GLU A 18 5.86 -63.65 7.95
CA GLU A 18 6.40 -64.80 7.22
C GLU A 18 6.88 -65.90 8.19
N PHE A 19 7.38 -65.52 9.37
CA PHE A 19 7.90 -66.43 10.38
C PHE A 19 6.95 -66.66 11.57
N GLU A 20 5.73 -66.12 11.53
CA GLU A 20 4.69 -66.25 12.56
C GLU A 20 5.21 -66.00 14.00
N LEU A 21 6.04 -64.97 14.17
CA LEU A 21 6.69 -64.68 15.45
C LEU A 21 5.67 -64.31 16.55
N SER A 22 5.86 -64.86 17.74
CA SER A 22 5.12 -64.48 18.95
C SER A 22 5.48 -63.08 19.43
N LEU A 23 4.64 -62.49 20.29
CA LEU A 23 4.88 -61.15 20.85
C LEU A 23 6.22 -61.05 21.60
N ASP A 24 6.61 -62.11 22.32
CA ASP A 24 7.88 -62.16 23.05
C ASP A 24 9.08 -62.22 22.09
N GLU A 25 8.98 -62.99 21.00
CA GLU A 25 10.02 -63.07 19.97
C GLU A 25 10.17 -61.75 19.20
N ILE A 26 9.05 -61.04 18.95
CA ILE A 26 9.07 -59.70 18.34
C ILE A 26 9.79 -58.70 19.25
N LEU A 27 9.49 -58.72 20.56
CA LEU A 27 10.11 -57.83 21.53
C LEU A 27 11.61 -58.10 21.65
N GLN A 28 12.02 -59.37 21.68
CA GLN A 28 13.42 -59.79 21.69
C GLN A 28 14.14 -59.36 20.41
N LEU A 29 13.53 -59.58 19.24
CA LEU A 29 14.11 -59.18 17.95
C LEU A 29 14.35 -57.67 17.87
N LYS A 30 13.38 -56.86 18.29
CA LYS A 30 13.54 -55.40 18.35
C LYS A 30 14.65 -54.98 19.33
N THR A 31 14.76 -55.66 20.48
CA THR A 31 15.80 -55.38 21.49
C THR A 31 17.20 -55.68 20.92
N GLU A 32 17.36 -56.80 20.22
CA GLU A 32 18.60 -57.17 19.53
C GLU A 32 18.96 -56.20 18.40
N ILE A 33 17.97 -55.73 17.63
CA ILE A 33 18.17 -54.71 16.58
C ILE A 33 18.69 -53.40 17.21
N ILE A 34 18.07 -52.92 18.28
CA ILE A 34 18.47 -51.69 18.98
C ILE A 34 19.88 -51.85 19.56
N ASN A 35 20.17 -52.95 20.24
CA ASN A 35 21.49 -53.24 20.80
C ASN A 35 22.55 -53.22 19.71
N ASN A 36 22.34 -53.95 18.60
CA ASN A 36 23.29 -53.99 17.49
C ASN A 36 23.52 -52.60 16.86
N ILE A 37 22.47 -51.78 16.73
CA ILE A 37 22.61 -50.43 16.19
C ILE A 37 23.37 -49.53 17.19
N SER A 38 23.17 -49.70 18.49
CA SER A 38 23.85 -48.89 19.53
C SER A 38 25.37 -49.11 19.58
N TYR A 39 25.87 -50.28 19.16
CA TYR A 39 27.32 -50.59 19.08
C TYR A 39 28.00 -50.05 17.81
N ILE A 40 27.23 -49.56 16.83
CA ILE A 40 27.79 -48.98 15.61
C ILE A 40 28.20 -47.54 15.94
N ASN A 41 29.48 -47.33 16.22
CA ASN A 41 30.10 -46.02 16.52
C ASN A 41 29.99 -44.97 15.38
N GLU A 42 29.46 -45.35 14.23
CA GLU A 42 29.31 -44.51 13.04
C GLU A 42 27.85 -44.50 12.58
N LEU A 43 27.02 -43.64 13.19
CA LEU A 43 25.70 -43.23 12.67
C LEU A 43 25.86 -42.35 11.41
N ILE A 44 26.66 -42.80 10.43
CA ILE A 44 26.97 -42.06 9.20
C ILE A 44 25.85 -42.19 8.16
N ASP A 45 25.04 -43.26 8.24
CA ASP A 45 23.91 -43.48 7.33
C ASP A 45 22.59 -43.01 7.95
N HIS A 46 21.95 -42.04 7.29
CA HIS A 46 20.63 -41.52 7.65
C HIS A 46 19.57 -42.64 7.74
N ASN A 47 19.67 -43.70 6.93
CA ASN A 47 18.72 -44.81 6.98
C ASN A 47 18.79 -45.57 8.30
N LYS A 48 20.00 -45.90 8.77
CA LYS A 48 20.20 -46.59 10.06
C LYS A 48 19.71 -45.77 11.24
N PHE A 49 19.86 -44.44 11.18
CA PHE A 49 19.34 -43.54 12.21
C PHE A 49 17.80 -43.55 12.25
N TYR A 50 17.13 -43.48 11.10
CA TYR A 50 15.67 -43.56 11.06
C TYR A 50 15.14 -44.93 11.48
N GLU A 51 15.82 -46.02 11.11
CA GLU A 51 15.50 -47.37 11.57
C GLU A 51 15.59 -47.47 13.09
N PHE A 52 16.69 -46.99 13.68
CA PHE A 52 16.86 -46.91 15.13
C PHE A 52 15.69 -46.17 15.80
N VAL A 53 15.38 -44.95 15.34
CA VAL A 53 14.29 -44.14 15.91
C VAL A 53 12.96 -44.89 15.84
N ILE A 54 12.64 -45.52 14.70
CA ILE A 54 11.38 -46.26 14.52
C ILE A 54 11.25 -47.42 15.50
N PHE A 55 12.31 -48.21 15.69
CA PHE A 55 12.27 -49.34 16.62
C PHE A 55 12.24 -48.87 18.07
N SER A 56 13.04 -47.85 18.42
CA SER A 56 13.09 -47.27 19.76
C SER A 56 11.77 -46.62 20.18
N VAL A 57 11.08 -45.91 19.28
CA VAL A 57 9.77 -45.30 19.57
C VAL A 57 8.72 -46.37 19.92
N SER A 58 8.84 -47.58 19.36
CA SER A 58 7.92 -48.68 19.67
C SER A 58 8.20 -49.38 21.01
N MET A 59 9.27 -48.99 21.70
CA MET A 59 9.73 -49.58 22.97
C MET A 59 9.57 -48.66 24.17
N ILE A 60 9.23 -47.39 23.94
CA ILE A 60 9.02 -46.40 24.99
C ILE A 60 7.53 -46.12 25.16
N ASP A 61 7.11 -45.91 26.40
CA ASP A 61 5.77 -45.43 26.69
C ASP A 61 5.66 -43.89 26.55
N SER A 62 4.45 -43.34 26.78
CA SER A 62 4.21 -41.90 26.64
C SER A 62 4.96 -41.06 27.69
N ASN A 63 5.18 -41.58 28.90
CA ASN A 63 5.93 -40.87 29.94
C ASN A 63 7.43 -40.92 29.62
N GLU A 64 7.95 -42.07 29.23
CA GLU A 64 9.35 -42.24 28.80
C GLU A 64 9.66 -41.37 27.58
N ALA A 65 8.71 -41.19 26.66
CA ALA A 65 8.86 -40.28 25.52
C ALA A 65 8.94 -38.80 25.95
N ILE A 66 8.16 -38.40 26.96
CA ILE A 66 8.23 -37.05 27.53
C ILE A 66 9.57 -36.85 28.23
N GLU A 67 10.01 -37.81 29.06
CA GLU A 67 11.30 -37.75 29.74
C GLU A 67 12.48 -37.73 28.76
N LEU A 68 12.42 -38.51 27.67
CA LEU A 68 13.44 -38.52 26.63
C LEU A 68 13.50 -37.18 25.89
N LEU A 69 12.34 -36.57 25.61
CA LEU A 69 12.27 -35.25 25.00
C LEU A 69 12.86 -34.18 25.94
N ASP A 70 12.46 -34.18 27.21
CA ASP A 70 12.96 -33.26 28.24
C ASP A 70 14.47 -33.42 28.43
N TYR A 71 14.96 -34.67 28.52
CA TYR A 71 16.40 -34.95 28.54
C TYR A 71 17.09 -34.41 27.28
N SER A 72 16.56 -34.67 26.09
CA SER A 72 17.18 -34.24 24.84
C SER A 72 17.22 -32.72 24.72
N LEU A 73 16.14 -32.03 25.10
CA LEU A 73 16.06 -30.58 25.13
C LEU A 73 17.04 -30.00 26.16
N SER A 74 17.07 -30.52 27.39
CA SER A 74 18.02 -30.06 28.42
C SER A 74 19.48 -30.22 27.98
N ARG A 75 19.83 -31.28 27.24
CA ARG A 75 21.17 -31.44 26.65
C ARG A 75 21.46 -30.41 25.56
N PHE A 76 20.48 -30.07 24.75
CA PHE A 76 20.59 -29.06 23.70
C PHE A 76 20.71 -27.64 24.29
N GLU A 77 19.92 -27.34 25.32
CA GLU A 77 19.88 -26.06 26.03
C GLU A 77 21.20 -25.71 26.72
N LEU A 78 22.01 -26.69 27.14
CA LEU A 78 23.37 -26.45 27.65
C LEU A 78 24.29 -25.72 26.66
N HIS A 79 23.96 -25.75 25.38
CA HIS A 79 24.72 -25.09 24.31
C HIS A 79 24.08 -23.79 23.83
N ILE A 80 22.97 -23.36 24.45
CA ILE A 80 22.26 -22.13 24.15
C ILE A 80 22.59 -21.11 25.23
N ASP A 81 22.95 -19.89 24.82
CA ASP A 81 23.17 -18.78 25.76
C ASP A 81 21.86 -18.46 26.50
N THR A 82 21.91 -18.17 27.80
CA THR A 82 20.72 -17.83 28.60
C THR A 82 20.05 -16.53 28.13
N GLN A 83 20.76 -15.72 27.34
CA GLN A 83 20.25 -14.53 26.68
C GLN A 83 19.85 -14.77 25.22
N PHE A 84 19.90 -15.99 24.70
CA PHE A 84 19.47 -16.30 23.33
C PHE A 84 17.96 -16.07 23.16
N GLY A 85 17.54 -15.51 22.02
CA GLY A 85 16.14 -15.16 21.79
C GLY A 85 15.60 -14.18 22.83
N ASP A 86 14.50 -14.54 23.49
CA ASP A 86 13.88 -13.78 24.59
C ASP A 86 14.39 -14.18 25.99
N GLY A 87 15.42 -15.04 26.03
CA GLY A 87 16.04 -15.55 27.25
C GLY A 87 15.28 -16.71 27.88
N GLU A 88 15.58 -16.99 29.15
CA GLU A 88 14.92 -18.03 29.92
C GLU A 88 13.41 -17.76 30.07
N TRP A 89 12.64 -18.85 30.13
CA TRP A 89 11.19 -18.78 30.34
C TRP A 89 10.85 -17.97 31.59
N ASN A 90 9.88 -17.06 31.46
CA ASN A 90 9.36 -16.26 32.56
C ASN A 90 7.91 -15.83 32.27
N ASN A 91 7.22 -15.29 33.28
CA ASN A 91 5.79 -14.95 33.18
C ASN A 91 5.44 -13.90 32.12
N SER A 92 6.40 -13.10 31.61
CA SER A 92 6.10 -12.17 30.52
C SER A 92 5.95 -12.85 29.15
N LEU A 93 6.46 -14.08 29.02
CA LEU A 93 6.32 -14.93 27.84
C LEU A 93 5.07 -15.79 27.88
N ASP A 94 4.31 -15.72 28.98
CA ASP A 94 3.07 -16.48 29.11
C ASP A 94 1.99 -15.93 28.18
N SER A 95 1.39 -16.83 27.41
CA SER A 95 0.34 -16.51 26.44
C SER A 95 -0.96 -17.20 26.83
N SER A 96 -2.07 -16.83 26.19
CA SER A 96 -3.35 -17.41 26.56
C SER A 96 -3.49 -18.84 26.00
N ASN A 97 -4.14 -19.73 26.75
CA ASN A 97 -4.62 -21.02 26.18
C ASN A 97 -5.80 -20.85 25.20
N VAL A 98 -6.24 -19.61 24.97
CA VAL A 98 -7.36 -19.27 24.10
C VAL A 98 -6.85 -18.80 22.73
N VAL A 99 -7.12 -19.59 21.70
CA VAL A 99 -6.58 -19.43 20.34
C VAL A 99 -6.80 -18.03 19.75
N PHE A 100 -8.03 -17.49 19.82
CA PHE A 100 -8.32 -16.18 19.23
C PHE A 100 -7.55 -15.04 19.91
N LYS A 101 -7.22 -15.17 21.20
CA LYS A 101 -6.40 -14.19 21.91
C LYS A 101 -4.97 -14.16 21.40
N ASN A 102 -4.43 -15.33 21.09
CA ASN A 102 -3.08 -15.44 20.55
C ASN A 102 -2.99 -14.88 19.13
N PHE A 103 -4.00 -15.12 18.30
CA PHE A 103 -4.08 -14.48 16.98
C PHE A 103 -4.16 -12.95 17.09
N ALA A 104 -4.98 -12.42 18.01
CA ALA A 104 -5.06 -10.99 18.25
C ALA A 104 -3.71 -10.42 18.71
N GLY A 105 -3.02 -11.08 19.63
CA GLY A 105 -1.69 -10.66 20.11
C GLY A 105 -0.64 -10.65 19.01
N PHE A 106 -0.61 -11.69 18.16
CA PHE A 106 0.29 -11.75 17.01
C PHE A 106 0.01 -10.62 16.00
N ILE A 107 -1.25 -10.39 15.66
CA ILE A 107 -1.64 -9.30 14.75
C ILE A 107 -1.32 -7.93 15.38
N TRP A 108 -1.57 -7.74 16.66
CA TRP A 108 -1.25 -6.51 17.38
C TRP A 108 0.24 -6.21 17.36
N SER A 109 1.09 -7.22 17.57
CA SER A 109 2.54 -7.10 17.44
C SER A 109 2.95 -6.69 16.02
N ALA A 110 2.37 -7.31 14.99
CA ALA A 110 2.65 -6.99 13.59
C ALA A 110 2.16 -5.58 13.17
N LEU A 111 1.03 -5.09 13.71
CA LEU A 111 0.58 -3.71 13.51
C LEU A 111 1.58 -2.69 14.07
N GLY A 112 2.33 -3.07 15.11
CA GLY A 112 3.45 -2.30 15.68
C GLY A 112 4.83 -2.67 15.13
N SER A 113 4.91 -3.32 13.96
CA SER A 113 6.21 -3.62 13.33
C SER A 113 6.92 -2.34 12.88
N PRO A 114 8.26 -2.25 12.98
CA PRO A 114 9.03 -1.18 12.34
C PRO A 114 8.96 -1.24 10.81
N ASN A 115 8.72 -2.42 10.23
CA ASN A 115 8.61 -2.60 8.79
C ASN A 115 7.18 -2.28 8.30
N SER A 116 7.06 -1.29 7.41
CA SER A 116 5.75 -0.87 6.90
C SER A 116 5.01 -1.98 6.15
N GLU A 117 5.71 -2.92 5.51
CA GLU A 117 5.09 -4.04 4.81
C GLU A 117 4.34 -4.95 5.78
N ASP A 118 4.94 -5.25 6.94
CA ASP A 118 4.34 -6.09 7.97
C ASP A 118 3.11 -5.41 8.58
N ARG A 119 3.18 -4.10 8.82
CA ARG A 119 2.03 -3.32 9.32
C ARG A 119 0.86 -3.33 8.35
N TRP A 120 1.13 -3.16 7.05
CA TRP A 120 0.10 -3.26 6.01
C TRP A 120 -0.47 -4.68 5.91
N ASN A 121 0.36 -5.73 5.93
CA ASN A 121 -0.10 -7.12 5.97
C ASN A 121 -1.00 -7.39 7.19
N ALA A 122 -0.65 -6.84 8.35
CA ALA A 122 -1.45 -6.95 9.56
C ALA A 122 -2.80 -6.20 9.42
N ALA A 123 -2.81 -4.99 8.88
CA ALA A 123 -4.04 -4.24 8.59
C ALA A 123 -4.95 -5.00 7.62
N HIS A 124 -4.41 -5.55 6.53
CA HIS A 124 -5.13 -6.42 5.59
C HIS A 124 -5.68 -7.67 6.28
N SER A 125 -4.91 -8.27 7.21
CA SER A 125 -5.37 -9.42 8.02
C SER A 125 -6.57 -9.05 8.89
N VAL A 126 -6.57 -7.90 9.56
CA VAL A 126 -7.73 -7.40 10.34
C VAL A 126 -8.96 -7.24 9.45
N ARG A 127 -8.80 -6.65 8.25
CA ARG A 127 -9.89 -6.52 7.28
C ARG A 127 -10.39 -7.88 6.79
N MET A 128 -9.51 -8.84 6.53
CA MET A 128 -9.88 -10.19 6.13
C MET A 128 -10.64 -10.93 7.23
N LEU A 129 -10.25 -10.77 8.50
CA LEU A 129 -10.99 -11.30 9.64
C LEU A 129 -12.42 -10.74 9.70
N ALA A 130 -12.59 -9.44 9.46
CA ALA A 130 -13.91 -8.82 9.35
C ALA A 130 -14.71 -9.39 8.15
N ASN A 131 -14.06 -9.62 7.01
CA ASN A 131 -14.71 -10.25 5.85
C ASN A 131 -15.24 -11.67 6.15
N PHE A 132 -14.54 -12.43 6.99
CA PHE A 132 -14.96 -13.74 7.47
C PHE A 132 -15.80 -13.72 8.76
N ASN A 133 -16.20 -12.54 9.25
CA ASN A 133 -16.99 -12.35 10.47
C ASN A 133 -16.35 -12.92 11.75
N ASN A 134 -15.02 -12.94 11.85
CA ASN A 134 -14.29 -13.35 13.06
C ASN A 134 -14.22 -12.19 14.07
N ILE A 135 -15.35 -11.88 14.69
CA ILE A 135 -15.52 -10.71 15.58
C ILE A 135 -14.71 -10.87 16.86
N GLU A 136 -14.54 -12.09 17.36
CA GLU A 136 -13.84 -12.37 18.62
C GLU A 136 -12.38 -11.89 18.60
N ILE A 137 -11.71 -12.01 17.45
CA ILE A 137 -10.32 -11.53 17.28
C ILE A 137 -10.30 -10.00 17.22
N ILE A 138 -11.27 -9.37 16.54
CA ILE A 138 -11.38 -7.90 16.46
C ILE A 138 -11.66 -7.31 17.83
N ASP A 139 -12.57 -7.93 18.59
CA ASP A 139 -12.88 -7.56 19.97
C ASP A 139 -11.62 -7.64 20.84
N GLU A 140 -10.84 -8.72 20.75
CA GLU A 140 -9.61 -8.85 21.53
C GLU A 140 -8.53 -7.84 21.09
N LEU A 141 -8.42 -7.49 19.80
CA LEU A 141 -7.55 -6.41 19.35
C LEU A 141 -7.90 -5.07 20.03
N THR A 142 -9.18 -4.82 20.29
CA THR A 142 -9.58 -3.61 21.05
C THR A 142 -9.22 -3.68 22.54
N ILE A 143 -9.00 -4.88 23.09
CA ILE A 143 -8.47 -5.08 24.44
C ILE A 143 -6.97 -4.79 24.45
N PHE A 144 -6.21 -5.30 23.48
CA PHE A 144 -4.79 -4.95 23.32
C PHE A 144 -4.57 -3.44 23.17
N LEU A 145 -5.41 -2.78 22.35
CA LEU A 145 -5.43 -1.33 22.19
C LEU A 145 -5.57 -0.58 23.53
N LYS A 146 -6.48 -1.03 24.41
CA LYS A 146 -6.69 -0.44 25.74
C LYS A 146 -5.55 -0.72 26.71
N ASN A 147 -5.01 -1.94 26.66
CA ASN A 147 -3.94 -2.38 27.58
C ASN A 147 -2.60 -1.72 27.28
N ASN A 148 -2.42 -1.17 26.07
CA ASN A 148 -1.23 -0.43 25.68
C ASN A 148 0.07 -1.23 25.79
N SER A 149 0.00 -2.55 25.54
CA SER A 149 1.12 -3.48 25.69
C SER A 149 1.04 -4.57 24.62
N VAL A 150 2.19 -5.12 24.25
CA VAL A 150 2.32 -6.25 23.32
C VAL A 150 2.32 -7.61 24.02
N GLY A 151 2.50 -7.64 25.35
CA GLY A 151 2.57 -8.86 26.14
C GLY A 151 3.63 -9.83 25.62
N ALA A 152 3.31 -11.13 25.64
CA ALA A 152 4.19 -12.22 25.18
C ALA A 152 4.50 -12.22 23.67
N PHE A 153 3.90 -11.32 22.88
CA PHE A 153 4.09 -11.26 21.43
C PHE A 153 5.16 -10.26 20.99
N GLY A 154 5.80 -9.58 21.93
CA GLY A 154 6.94 -8.70 21.67
C GLY A 154 8.17 -9.15 22.44
N SER A 155 9.34 -8.71 21.98
CA SER A 155 10.60 -9.02 22.65
C SER A 155 10.85 -8.09 23.83
N CYS A 156 11.37 -8.63 24.92
CA CYS A 156 11.80 -7.85 26.09
C CYS A 156 13.00 -6.93 25.78
N LYS A 157 13.73 -7.20 24.70
CA LYS A 157 14.92 -6.43 24.28
C LYS A 157 14.60 -5.20 23.45
N PHE A 158 13.41 -5.16 22.86
CA PHE A 158 13.08 -4.22 21.81
C PHE A 158 11.84 -3.40 22.16
N GLU A 159 11.93 -2.08 21.98
CA GLU A 159 10.81 -1.19 22.21
C GLU A 159 9.65 -1.50 21.25
N PHE A 160 8.45 -1.69 21.78
CA PHE A 160 7.25 -1.93 20.96
C PHE A 160 6.69 -0.62 20.41
N TYR A 161 6.44 -0.56 19.09
CA TYR A 161 5.98 0.66 18.42
C TYR A 161 4.45 0.76 18.52
N ASN A 162 4.00 0.98 19.75
CA ASN A 162 2.59 0.97 20.10
C ASN A 162 1.77 2.04 19.35
N LEU A 163 2.32 3.23 19.06
CA LEU A 163 1.60 4.25 18.29
C LEU A 163 1.40 3.83 16.82
N HIS A 164 2.30 3.05 16.24
CA HIS A 164 2.03 2.39 14.95
C HIS A 164 0.91 1.37 15.09
N ALA A 165 0.96 0.51 16.12
CA ALA A 165 -0.08 -0.51 16.33
C ALA A 165 -1.48 0.11 16.43
N ARG A 166 -1.62 1.19 17.20
CA ARG A 166 -2.85 1.98 17.31
C ARG A 166 -3.27 2.57 15.97
N LEU A 167 -2.36 3.30 15.30
CA LEU A 167 -2.67 3.99 14.04
C LEU A 167 -3.13 3.00 12.97
N TYR A 168 -2.39 1.92 12.74
CA TYR A 168 -2.73 0.92 11.73
C TYR A 168 -3.97 0.11 12.08
N LEU A 169 -4.25 -0.13 13.37
CA LEU A 169 -5.53 -0.69 13.78
C LEU A 169 -6.69 0.25 13.40
N PHE A 170 -6.59 1.55 13.70
CA PHE A 170 -7.64 2.50 13.33
C PHE A 170 -7.78 2.68 11.81
N ILE A 171 -6.70 2.60 11.04
CA ILE A 171 -6.76 2.57 9.57
C ILE A 171 -7.56 1.36 9.09
N ALA A 172 -7.32 0.18 9.67
CA ALA A 172 -8.05 -1.04 9.33
C ALA A 172 -9.53 -0.95 9.72
N LEU A 173 -9.83 -0.49 10.93
CA LEU A 173 -11.20 -0.34 11.42
C LEU A 173 -11.97 0.75 10.64
N ALA A 174 -11.32 1.85 10.23
CA ALA A 174 -11.90 2.87 9.37
C ALA A 174 -12.32 2.28 8.03
N ARG A 175 -11.47 1.44 7.43
CA ARG A 175 -11.81 0.73 6.20
C ARG A 175 -12.96 -0.26 6.39
N ILE A 176 -12.95 -1.04 7.48
CA ILE A 176 -14.01 -2.01 7.82
C ILE A 176 -15.35 -1.31 8.02
N SER A 177 -15.36 -0.14 8.70
CA SER A 177 -16.58 0.61 8.99
C SER A 177 -17.36 1.07 7.75
N LEU A 178 -16.71 1.13 6.58
CA LEU A 178 -17.37 1.42 5.30
C LEU A 178 -18.16 0.24 4.73
N ASP A 179 -17.67 -0.98 4.94
CA ASP A 179 -18.24 -2.19 4.31
C ASP A 179 -19.08 -3.02 5.28
N LYS A 180 -18.67 -3.09 6.55
CA LYS A 180 -19.29 -3.90 7.62
C LYS A 180 -19.36 -3.13 8.96
N PRO A 181 -20.07 -1.98 9.00
CA PRO A 181 -20.19 -1.15 10.20
C PRO A 181 -20.80 -1.91 11.41
N GLU A 182 -21.65 -2.90 11.18
CA GLU A 182 -22.30 -3.70 12.22
C GLU A 182 -21.31 -4.37 13.19
N LEU A 183 -20.15 -4.78 12.69
CA LEU A 183 -19.13 -5.50 13.47
C LEU A 183 -18.46 -4.63 14.54
N LEU A 184 -18.56 -3.30 14.41
CA LEU A 184 -17.86 -2.35 15.27
C LEU A 184 -18.78 -1.63 16.27
N THR A 185 -20.08 -1.92 16.23
CA THR A 185 -21.09 -1.25 17.06
C THR A 185 -20.84 -1.43 18.57
N LYS A 186 -20.28 -2.58 18.98
CA LYS A 186 -19.93 -2.87 20.38
C LYS A 186 -18.86 -1.92 20.94
N GLN A 187 -17.97 -1.42 20.10
CA GLN A 187 -16.88 -0.51 20.47
C GLN A 187 -17.18 0.95 20.12
N LYS A 188 -18.44 1.31 19.84
CA LYS A 188 -18.82 2.67 19.41
C LYS A 188 -18.24 3.79 20.31
N ASP A 189 -18.24 3.60 21.63
CA ASP A 189 -17.78 4.62 22.58
C ASP A 189 -16.24 4.71 22.63
N LEU A 190 -15.55 3.62 22.28
CA LEU A 190 -14.09 3.60 22.14
C LEU A 190 -13.65 4.55 21.02
N PHE A 191 -14.35 4.53 19.88
CA PHE A 191 -14.00 5.40 18.75
C PHE A 191 -14.22 6.87 19.08
N VAL A 192 -15.29 7.19 19.82
CA VAL A 192 -15.54 8.56 20.31
C VAL A 192 -14.44 8.99 21.29
N TYR A 193 -14.04 8.11 22.21
CA TYR A 193 -12.96 8.39 23.15
C TYR A 193 -11.65 8.73 22.41
N TYR A 194 -11.19 7.90 21.49
CA TYR A 194 -9.94 8.18 20.75
C TYR A 194 -10.07 9.36 19.78
N ALA A 195 -11.27 9.67 19.28
CA ALA A 195 -11.50 10.86 18.46
C ALA A 195 -11.34 12.16 19.26
N PHE A 196 -11.66 12.16 20.56
CA PHE A 196 -11.70 13.37 21.39
C PHE A 196 -10.55 13.50 22.37
N GLU A 197 -10.11 12.40 22.99
CA GLU A 197 -9.18 12.41 24.13
C GLU A 197 -7.73 12.09 23.74
N GLU A 198 -7.51 11.30 22.68
CA GLU A 198 -6.15 11.00 22.22
C GLU A 198 -5.54 12.23 21.55
N GLN A 199 -4.39 12.72 21.99
CA GLN A 199 -3.72 13.88 21.39
C GLN A 199 -2.84 13.49 20.20
N HIS A 200 -3.37 12.75 19.23
CA HIS A 200 -2.62 12.35 18.03
C HIS A 200 -3.48 12.52 16.78
N ILE A 201 -3.13 13.45 15.90
CA ILE A 201 -4.06 13.95 14.87
C ILE A 201 -4.60 12.86 13.92
N LEU A 202 -3.75 11.92 13.51
CA LEU A 202 -4.17 10.83 12.61
C LEU A 202 -5.06 9.81 13.31
N ILE A 203 -4.75 9.43 14.56
CA ILE A 203 -5.58 8.52 15.35
C ILE A 203 -6.95 9.17 15.58
N GLN A 204 -6.97 10.44 16.02
CA GLN A 204 -8.22 11.20 16.17
C GLN A 204 -9.05 11.18 14.89
N LYS A 205 -8.42 11.45 13.75
CA LYS A 205 -9.09 11.51 12.44
C LYS A 205 -9.70 10.16 12.05
N PHE A 206 -8.93 9.07 12.10
CA PHE A 206 -9.46 7.75 11.74
C PHE A 206 -10.51 7.25 12.73
N SER A 207 -10.36 7.53 14.03
CA SER A 207 -11.38 7.22 15.04
C SER A 207 -12.67 7.99 14.80
N ALA A 208 -12.58 9.28 14.44
CA ALA A 208 -13.74 10.10 14.10
C ALA A 208 -14.44 9.58 12.84
N ASP A 209 -13.68 9.17 11.82
CA ASP A 209 -14.24 8.62 10.60
C ASP A 209 -14.99 7.30 10.84
N ILE A 210 -14.46 6.41 11.70
CA ILE A 210 -15.16 5.19 12.11
C ILE A 210 -16.52 5.55 12.75
N ALA A 211 -16.52 6.45 13.73
CA ALA A 211 -17.74 6.86 14.41
C ALA A 211 -18.75 7.52 13.46
N LEU A 212 -18.28 8.34 12.51
CA LEU A 212 -19.14 8.95 11.49
C LEU A 212 -19.74 7.90 10.54
N ASN A 213 -18.95 6.90 10.10
CA ASN A 213 -19.44 5.81 9.26
C ASN A 213 -20.50 4.96 9.98
N LEU A 214 -20.31 4.71 11.28
CA LEU A 214 -21.32 4.05 12.12
C LEU A 214 -22.60 4.88 12.20
N SER A 215 -22.50 6.20 12.40
CA SER A 215 -23.68 7.10 12.44
C SER A 215 -24.45 7.17 11.12
N ASN A 216 -23.76 7.02 9.99
CA ASN A 216 -24.39 6.95 8.67
C ASN A 216 -25.16 5.64 8.46
N SER A 217 -24.77 4.57 9.16
CA SER A 217 -25.32 3.22 8.99
C SER A 217 -26.40 2.88 10.02
N PHE A 218 -26.25 3.40 11.24
CA PHE A 218 -27.16 3.15 12.37
C PHE A 218 -27.68 4.46 12.92
N LYS A 219 -28.99 4.66 12.75
CA LYS A 219 -29.68 5.80 13.34
C LYS A 219 -29.60 5.73 14.87
N ASP A 220 -29.43 6.89 15.51
CA ASP A 220 -29.44 7.07 16.97
C ASP A 220 -28.31 6.32 17.73
N ILE A 221 -27.25 5.89 17.03
CA ILE A 221 -26.08 5.27 17.68
C ILE A 221 -25.30 6.27 18.55
N TYR A 222 -25.33 7.55 18.18
CA TYR A 222 -24.79 8.68 18.93
C TYR A 222 -25.80 9.85 18.93
N ASP A 223 -25.71 10.72 19.93
CA ASP A 223 -26.48 11.96 19.96
C ASP A 223 -25.96 13.00 18.95
N LEU A 224 -26.80 14.00 18.62
CA LEU A 224 -26.46 15.03 17.64
C LEU A 224 -25.24 15.87 18.02
N GLN A 225 -25.03 16.15 19.32
CA GLN A 225 -23.90 16.95 19.77
C GLN A 225 -22.58 16.18 19.55
N THR A 226 -22.57 14.89 19.84
CA THR A 226 -21.44 14.01 19.54
C THR A 226 -21.14 13.96 18.04
N ILE A 227 -22.16 13.80 17.19
CA ILE A 227 -21.98 13.76 15.73
C ILE A 227 -21.40 15.07 15.18
N GLU A 228 -21.91 16.23 15.63
CA GLU A 228 -21.38 17.52 15.20
C GLU A 228 -19.95 17.72 15.68
N LYS A 229 -19.60 17.32 16.90
CA LYS A 229 -18.21 17.36 17.39
C LYS A 229 -17.30 16.43 16.57
N LEU A 230 -17.74 15.22 16.22
CA LEU A 230 -16.99 14.30 15.36
C LEU A 230 -16.67 14.90 13.98
N LYS A 231 -17.62 15.62 13.37
CA LYS A 231 -17.41 16.30 12.07
C LYS A 231 -16.35 17.40 12.12
N THR A 232 -16.02 17.89 13.32
CA THR A 232 -15.01 18.94 13.55
C THR A 232 -13.60 18.39 13.82
N VAL A 233 -13.48 17.09 14.11
CA VAL A 233 -12.17 16.47 14.38
C VAL A 233 -11.25 16.60 13.16
N GLY A 234 -10.01 17.04 13.41
CA GLY A 234 -9.02 17.28 12.35
C GLY A 234 -9.25 18.56 11.55
N LYS A 235 -10.10 19.48 12.01
CA LYS A 235 -10.34 20.79 11.38
C LYS A 235 -10.02 21.93 12.35
N SER A 236 -9.50 23.03 11.82
CA SER A 236 -9.29 24.24 12.62
C SER A 236 -10.63 24.91 12.94
N LEU A 237 -10.86 25.20 14.22
CA LEU A 237 -12.05 25.89 14.72
C LEU A 237 -11.82 27.39 14.94
N LEU A 238 -10.57 27.82 14.86
CA LEU A 238 -10.17 29.21 15.04
C LEU A 238 -10.22 29.93 13.69
N PRO A 239 -10.60 31.22 13.67
CA PRO A 239 -10.52 32.03 12.45
C PRO A 239 -9.09 32.03 11.89
N LYS A 240 -8.97 31.96 10.56
CA LYS A 240 -7.66 32.02 9.90
C LYS A 240 -6.96 33.33 10.22
N LEU A 241 -5.64 33.26 10.41
CA LEU A 241 -4.79 34.42 10.64
C LEU A 241 -4.11 34.83 9.33
N ASP A 242 -4.39 36.03 8.84
CA ASP A 242 -3.69 36.57 7.68
C ASP A 242 -2.29 37.03 8.09
N LEU A 243 -1.26 36.47 7.45
CA LEU A 243 0.14 36.84 7.65
C LEU A 243 0.79 37.21 6.30
N GLU A 244 1.76 38.12 6.35
CA GLU A 244 2.61 38.40 5.19
C GLU A 244 3.61 37.25 4.95
N TYR A 245 4.16 37.15 3.73
CA TYR A 245 4.90 35.96 3.26
C TYR A 245 6.03 35.47 4.20
N ASN A 246 6.81 36.40 4.76
CA ASN A 246 7.94 36.10 5.67
C ASN A 246 7.61 36.34 7.15
N GLU A 247 6.36 36.64 7.46
CA GLU A 247 5.95 36.91 8.83
C GLU A 247 5.81 35.59 9.61
N THR A 248 6.38 35.58 10.81
CA THR A 248 6.29 34.47 11.76
C THR A 248 5.85 35.00 13.12
N ILE A 249 5.01 34.23 13.80
CA ILE A 249 4.59 34.48 15.17
C ILE A 249 5.23 33.47 16.12
N ASP A 250 5.12 33.73 17.42
CA ASP A 250 5.47 32.75 18.44
C ASP A 250 4.27 31.84 18.74
N SER A 251 4.58 30.57 19.02
CA SER A 251 3.57 29.57 19.35
C SER A 251 2.96 29.82 20.72
N TYR A 252 1.77 29.27 20.95
CA TYR A 252 1.09 29.35 22.25
C TYR A 252 2.00 28.95 23.42
N TRP A 253 2.84 27.92 23.24
CA TRP A 253 3.78 27.43 24.26
C TRP A 253 4.90 28.45 24.55
N HIS A 254 5.47 29.05 23.51
CA HIS A 254 6.57 30.01 23.66
C HIS A 254 6.10 31.34 24.25
N VAL A 255 4.93 31.83 23.84
CA VAL A 255 4.33 33.05 24.39
C VAL A 255 4.01 32.90 25.87
N ASN A 256 3.36 31.80 26.25
CA ASN A 256 2.91 31.57 27.62
C ASN A 256 4.00 30.98 28.52
N LYS A 257 5.20 30.70 27.98
CA LYS A 257 6.28 29.99 28.68
C LYS A 257 5.77 28.69 29.32
N VAL A 258 4.87 28.01 28.62
CA VAL A 258 4.40 26.68 29.03
C VAL A 258 5.62 25.79 28.98
N ASP A 259 6.03 25.33 30.18
CA ASP A 259 7.19 24.48 30.42
C ASP A 259 8.45 25.01 29.71
N GLU A 260 9.19 25.93 30.34
CA GLU A 260 10.52 26.37 29.87
C GLU A 260 11.27 25.14 29.32
N ILE A 261 11.41 25.08 28.00
CA ILE A 261 11.82 23.89 27.26
C ILE A 261 13.30 23.69 27.55
N LYS A 262 13.57 23.00 28.66
CA LYS A 262 14.89 22.94 29.32
C LYS A 262 15.82 21.92 28.66
N PHE A 263 15.29 21.04 27.84
CA PHE A 263 16.02 19.89 27.33
C PHE A 263 16.07 19.91 25.80
N LYS A 264 17.28 19.75 25.26
CA LYS A 264 17.50 19.59 23.82
C LYS A 264 17.34 18.12 23.46
N TYR A 265 16.33 17.79 22.67
CA TYR A 265 16.25 16.51 21.98
C TYR A 265 16.90 16.64 20.61
N HIS A 266 17.65 15.62 20.17
CA HIS A 266 18.27 15.59 18.86
C HIS A 266 17.42 14.71 17.94
N PHE A 267 16.78 15.33 16.96
CA PHE A 267 16.04 14.63 15.92
C PHE A 267 16.97 14.11 14.82
N GLY A 268 16.52 13.07 14.11
CA GLY A 268 17.22 12.52 12.96
C GLY A 268 17.46 13.56 11.87
N TRP A 269 18.36 13.25 10.93
CA TRP A 269 18.66 14.11 9.80
C TRP A 269 17.39 14.49 9.03
N ASP A 270 17.36 15.71 8.48
CA ASP A 270 16.29 16.24 7.64
C ASP A 270 14.91 16.48 8.32
N PHE A 271 14.75 16.18 9.62
CA PHE A 271 13.49 16.41 10.34
C PHE A 271 13.12 17.89 10.47
N ASP A 272 14.11 18.74 10.70
CA ASP A 272 13.94 20.20 10.76
C ASP A 272 13.24 20.75 9.50
N ARG A 273 13.88 20.58 8.35
CA ARG A 273 13.47 21.22 7.09
C ARG A 273 12.28 20.55 6.43
N TYR A 274 12.17 19.22 6.52
CA TYR A 274 11.18 18.48 5.73
C TYR A 274 9.98 17.96 6.55
N TRP A 275 10.03 18.05 7.88
CA TRP A 275 8.92 17.61 8.74
C TRP A 275 8.41 18.73 9.67
N PHE A 276 9.31 19.42 10.38
CA PHE A 276 8.93 20.51 11.29
C PHE A 276 8.61 21.82 10.57
N GLU A 277 9.42 22.25 9.59
CA GLU A 277 9.17 23.47 8.81
C GLU A 277 7.79 23.43 8.12
N PRO A 278 7.38 22.34 7.43
CA PRO A 278 6.04 22.26 6.83
C PRO A 278 4.90 22.46 7.83
N LEU A 279 4.97 21.85 9.03
CA LEU A 279 3.96 22.04 10.07
C LEU A 279 4.02 23.47 10.64
N GLY A 280 5.22 24.02 10.82
CA GLY A 280 5.43 25.39 11.29
C GLY A 280 4.79 26.41 10.36
N ARG A 281 4.90 26.22 9.03
CA ARG A 281 4.25 27.08 8.03
C ARG A 281 2.74 27.17 8.23
N VAL A 282 2.06 26.05 8.49
CA VAL A 282 0.60 26.00 8.70
C VAL A 282 0.13 26.92 9.83
N PHE A 283 0.94 27.08 10.88
CA PHE A 283 0.62 27.92 12.05
C PHE A 283 1.40 29.23 12.09
N GLY A 284 2.20 29.53 11.06
CA GLY A 284 3.05 30.72 10.98
C GLY A 284 4.16 30.76 12.03
N ILE A 285 4.59 29.62 12.57
CA ILE A 285 5.66 29.53 13.58
C ILE A 285 6.94 29.00 12.95
N LYS A 286 8.08 29.29 13.58
CA LYS A 286 9.38 28.78 13.13
C LYS A 286 9.50 27.27 13.38
N GLU A 287 10.20 26.55 12.50
CA GLU A 287 10.48 25.12 12.62
C GLU A 287 11.00 24.73 14.01
N LYS A 288 11.88 25.55 14.58
CA LYS A 288 12.46 25.33 15.91
C LYS A 288 11.40 25.29 17.02
N GLN A 289 10.33 26.06 16.90
CA GLN A 289 9.25 26.03 17.89
C GLN A 289 8.42 24.75 17.79
N VAL A 290 8.29 24.16 16.61
CA VAL A 290 7.66 22.84 16.42
C VAL A 290 8.57 21.76 17.00
N GLU A 291 9.86 21.82 16.69
CA GLU A 291 10.88 20.92 17.24
C GLU A 291 10.88 20.93 18.78
N ASP A 292 10.81 22.12 19.37
CA ASP A 292 10.81 22.28 20.82
C ASP A 292 9.53 21.70 21.48
N ILE A 293 8.36 21.84 20.84
CA ILE A 293 7.11 21.17 21.28
C ILE A 293 7.22 19.64 21.16
N ALA A 294 7.78 19.14 20.04
CA ALA A 294 7.98 17.71 19.85
C ALA A 294 8.95 17.12 20.88
N ALA A 295 10.03 17.85 21.19
CA ALA A 295 11.00 17.45 22.21
C ALA A 295 10.37 17.39 23.60
N ASP A 296 9.55 18.38 23.95
CA ASP A 296 8.79 18.42 25.21
C ASP A 296 7.88 17.19 25.35
N ILE A 297 7.13 16.84 24.30
CA ILE A 297 6.29 15.63 24.29
C ILE A 297 7.13 14.37 24.57
N ILE A 298 8.26 14.21 23.89
CA ILE A 298 9.10 13.01 24.05
C ILE A 298 9.65 12.90 25.48
N ILE A 299 10.10 14.01 26.04
CA ILE A 299 10.83 14.04 27.32
C ILE A 299 9.87 14.03 28.51
N ASN A 300 8.83 14.86 28.45
CA ASN A 300 7.93 15.11 29.57
C ASN A 300 6.65 14.27 29.49
N ASP A 301 6.02 14.15 28.32
CA ASP A 301 4.80 13.33 28.18
C ASP A 301 5.14 11.83 28.10
N TRP A 302 6.20 11.46 27.37
CA TRP A 302 6.57 10.05 27.17
C TRP A 302 7.70 9.56 28.10
N GLY A 303 8.38 10.47 28.80
CA GLY A 303 9.43 10.10 29.76
C GLY A 303 10.74 9.61 29.13
N ILE A 304 10.98 9.88 27.85
CA ILE A 304 12.16 9.41 27.11
C ILE A 304 13.26 10.47 27.21
N LYS A 305 14.11 10.37 28.23
CA LYS A 305 15.08 11.44 28.59
C LYS A 305 16.51 11.25 28.06
N GLU A 306 16.97 10.00 27.88
CA GLU A 306 18.41 9.69 27.69
C GLU A 306 18.71 8.73 26.52
N LYS A 307 17.70 8.16 25.86
CA LYS A 307 17.88 7.34 24.64
C LYS A 307 17.55 8.17 23.41
N ASN A 308 18.55 8.83 22.82
CA ASN A 308 18.37 9.55 21.57
C ASN A 308 19.47 9.18 20.56
N GLY A 309 19.11 9.05 19.28
CA GLY A 309 20.05 8.79 18.22
C GLY A 309 20.13 7.33 17.80
N PHE A 310 20.37 7.11 16.51
CA PHE A 310 20.35 5.84 15.80
C PHE A 310 21.14 4.72 16.50
N LEU A 311 22.25 5.05 17.15
CA LEU A 311 23.10 4.11 17.89
C LEU A 311 22.43 3.54 19.16
N ASN A 312 21.40 4.21 19.68
CA ASN A 312 20.66 3.83 20.87
C ASN A 312 19.38 3.03 20.54
N ASP A 313 19.08 2.80 19.25
CA ASP A 313 18.06 1.82 18.86
C ASP A 313 18.55 0.41 19.25
N SER A 314 17.76 -0.29 20.07
CA SER A 314 18.04 -1.67 20.48
C SER A 314 18.18 -2.63 19.28
N ARG A 315 17.60 -2.28 18.13
CA ARG A 315 17.69 -2.99 16.85
C ARG A 315 18.80 -2.49 15.93
N TYR A 316 19.64 -1.54 16.35
CA TYR A 316 20.69 -0.92 15.52
C TYR A 316 21.55 -1.95 14.75
N SER A 317 21.97 -3.03 15.41
CA SER A 317 22.80 -4.08 14.79
C SER A 317 22.11 -4.82 13.64
N LEU A 318 20.78 -4.86 13.64
CA LEU A 318 19.98 -5.39 12.53
C LEU A 318 19.98 -4.40 11.36
N TRP A 319 19.89 -3.10 11.65
CA TRP A 319 19.81 -2.02 10.67
C TRP A 319 21.14 -1.70 9.99
N ASP A 320 22.27 -1.87 10.69
CA ASP A 320 23.62 -1.63 10.13
C ASP A 320 24.04 -2.68 9.08
N ASN A 321 23.25 -3.74 8.89
CA ASN A 321 23.42 -4.70 7.81
C ASN A 321 23.07 -4.06 6.45
N HIS A 322 23.89 -4.34 5.43
CA HIS A 322 23.72 -3.85 4.06
C HIS A 322 22.31 -4.11 3.48
N ASN A 323 21.63 -5.18 3.91
CA ASN A 323 20.28 -5.51 3.45
C ASN A 323 19.18 -4.58 3.99
N TYR A 324 19.43 -3.89 5.11
CA TYR A 324 18.46 -3.05 5.81
C TYR A 324 18.82 -1.56 5.80
N ARG A 325 20.11 -1.21 5.66
CA ARG A 325 20.58 0.18 5.67
C ARG A 325 19.86 1.10 4.68
N ASN A 326 19.53 0.61 3.49
CA ASN A 326 18.81 1.41 2.48
C ASN A 326 17.30 1.48 2.72
N LYS A 327 16.75 0.67 3.64
CA LYS A 327 15.32 0.61 3.95
C LYS A 327 14.93 1.52 5.12
N THR A 328 15.88 1.79 6.02
CA THR A 328 15.71 2.76 7.12
C THR A 328 16.04 4.20 6.72
N GLN A 329 16.75 4.39 5.60
CA GLN A 329 17.04 5.71 5.06
C GLN A 329 15.80 6.39 4.51
N HIS A 330 15.70 7.69 4.79
CA HIS A 330 14.72 8.60 4.21
C HIS A 330 15.40 9.93 3.83
N SER A 331 14.77 10.71 2.95
CA SER A 331 15.22 12.05 2.60
C SER A 331 14.06 12.90 2.09
N HIS A 332 14.20 14.23 2.18
CA HIS A 332 13.26 15.17 1.58
C HIS A 332 11.78 14.95 1.97
N GLY A 333 11.52 14.49 3.20
CA GLY A 333 10.16 14.27 3.72
C GLY A 333 9.51 12.94 3.30
N ASN A 334 10.25 12.03 2.65
CA ASN A 334 9.74 10.69 2.35
C ASN A 334 9.70 9.83 3.62
N TYR A 335 8.72 8.94 3.72
CA TYR A 335 8.71 7.89 4.74
C TYR A 335 9.77 6.83 4.40
N PRO A 336 10.52 6.31 5.39
CA PRO A 336 11.35 5.13 5.17
C PRO A 336 10.46 3.88 5.03
N MET A 337 11.03 2.80 4.51
CA MET A 337 10.33 1.50 4.44
C MET A 337 10.29 0.83 5.82
N ILE A 338 11.39 0.97 6.57
CA ILE A 338 11.53 0.50 7.94
C ILE A 338 11.73 1.74 8.80
N ASP A 339 10.78 2.00 9.69
CA ASP A 339 10.90 3.04 10.68
C ASP A 339 11.84 2.53 11.77
N ASP A 340 13.00 3.16 11.94
CA ASP A 340 13.82 2.93 13.12
C ASP A 340 13.25 3.66 14.33
N TYR A 341 13.85 3.45 15.51
CA TYR A 341 13.26 3.99 16.73
C TYR A 341 13.27 5.52 16.76
N ASP A 342 14.31 6.15 16.20
CA ASP A 342 14.43 7.60 16.10
C ASP A 342 13.32 8.17 15.20
N PHE A 343 13.12 7.61 14.01
CA PHE A 343 12.07 8.03 13.09
C PHE A 343 10.70 7.83 13.73
N TYR A 344 10.44 6.68 14.35
CA TYR A 344 9.18 6.38 15.04
C TYR A 344 8.83 7.45 16.09
N ILE A 345 9.76 7.79 16.99
CA ILE A 345 9.54 8.78 18.05
C ILE A 345 9.37 10.19 17.46
N ALA A 346 10.21 10.57 16.50
CA ALA A 346 10.15 11.87 15.86
C ALA A 346 8.85 12.08 15.06
N TYR A 347 8.45 11.08 14.28
CA TYR A 347 7.23 11.11 13.49
C TYR A 347 5.97 11.22 14.36
N HIS A 348 5.88 10.39 15.40
CA HIS A 348 4.69 10.42 16.24
C HIS A 348 4.62 11.66 17.13
N SER A 349 5.76 12.21 17.58
CA SER A 349 5.77 13.49 18.33
C SER A 349 5.35 14.67 17.45
N LEU A 350 5.67 14.65 16.14
CA LEU A 350 5.14 15.60 15.17
C LEU A 350 3.61 15.51 15.07
N MET A 351 3.04 14.30 15.00
CA MET A 351 1.59 14.11 14.92
C MET A 351 0.85 14.55 16.19
N VAL A 352 1.48 14.41 17.36
CA VAL A 352 0.97 14.96 18.63
C VAL A 352 1.10 16.48 18.66
N SER A 353 2.23 17.02 18.19
CA SER A 353 2.45 18.46 18.08
C SER A 353 1.40 19.12 17.19
N ALA A 354 1.05 18.50 16.05
CA ALA A 354 0.01 18.97 15.15
C ALA A 354 -1.37 19.01 15.83
N ALA A 355 -1.73 17.99 16.63
CA ALA A 355 -2.98 17.99 17.38
C ALA A 355 -3.02 19.12 18.42
N LYS A 356 -1.93 19.28 19.20
CA LYS A 356 -1.79 20.37 20.19
C LYS A 356 -1.90 21.75 19.53
N LEU A 357 -1.17 21.98 18.44
CA LEU A 357 -1.19 23.24 17.68
C LEU A 357 -2.57 23.55 17.10
N LEU A 358 -3.23 22.57 16.49
CA LEU A 358 -4.58 22.75 15.91
C LEU A 358 -5.61 23.18 16.96
N GLU A 359 -5.49 22.67 18.19
CA GLU A 359 -6.39 23.02 19.28
C GLU A 359 -6.18 24.45 19.78
N LYS A 360 -4.92 24.93 19.83
CA LYS A 360 -4.56 26.19 20.49
C LYS A 360 -4.24 27.36 19.55
N MET A 361 -4.01 27.10 18.26
CA MET A 361 -3.52 28.12 17.32
C MET A 361 -4.37 28.20 16.04
N PRO A 362 -4.57 29.42 15.49
CA PRO A 362 -5.20 29.57 14.19
C PRO A 362 -4.28 29.08 13.07
N VAL A 363 -4.89 28.52 12.02
CA VAL A 363 -4.18 28.22 10.76
C VAL A 363 -3.97 29.52 10.00
N VAL A 364 -2.80 29.69 9.39
CA VAL A 364 -2.45 30.92 8.68
C VAL A 364 -2.95 30.91 7.25
N LYS A 365 -3.15 32.11 6.72
CA LYS A 365 -3.40 32.36 5.30
C LYS A 365 -2.36 33.36 4.80
N ARG A 366 -1.58 32.97 3.79
CA ARG A 366 -0.57 33.83 3.16
C ARG A 366 -1.02 34.23 1.75
N LYS A 367 -0.77 35.49 1.37
CA LYS A 367 -1.03 35.95 0.00
C LYS A 367 -0.16 35.18 -0.99
N GLY A 368 -0.79 34.59 -2.01
CA GLY A 368 -0.12 33.86 -3.08
C GLY A 368 0.23 32.40 -2.76
N TRP A 369 -0.23 31.88 -1.62
CA TRP A 369 -0.09 30.47 -1.23
C TRP A 369 -1.43 29.73 -1.34
N TYR A 370 -1.43 28.44 -1.01
CA TYR A 370 -2.63 27.62 -0.97
C TYR A 370 -3.68 28.23 -0.03
N ASP A 371 -4.94 28.19 -0.44
CA ASP A 371 -6.05 28.70 0.38
C ASP A 371 -6.25 27.90 1.68
N ASP A 372 -5.71 26.67 1.77
CA ASP A 372 -5.90 25.74 2.89
C ASP A 372 -4.64 24.91 3.22
N GLU A 373 -3.67 25.55 3.86
CA GLU A 373 -2.38 24.93 4.22
C GLU A 373 -2.52 23.73 5.17
N TRP A 374 -3.45 23.78 6.13
CA TRP A 374 -3.68 22.68 7.07
C TRP A 374 -4.20 21.42 6.36
N ASN A 375 -5.24 21.55 5.53
CA ASN A 375 -5.79 20.38 4.85
C ASN A 375 -4.79 19.77 3.88
N GLN A 376 -3.95 20.59 3.24
CA GLN A 376 -2.86 20.07 2.42
C GLN A 376 -1.84 19.29 3.26
N TRP A 377 -1.29 19.90 4.31
CA TRP A 377 -0.33 19.25 5.20
C TRP A 377 -0.88 17.94 5.79
N LEU A 378 -2.10 17.97 6.34
CA LEU A 378 -2.73 16.78 6.90
C LEU A 378 -2.95 15.72 5.81
N SER A 379 -3.35 16.14 4.61
CA SER A 379 -3.58 15.18 3.52
C SER A 379 -2.33 14.40 3.16
N ASP A 380 -1.13 14.97 3.29
CA ASP A 380 0.14 14.32 2.94
C ASP A 380 0.53 13.20 3.91
N HIS A 381 -0.06 13.20 5.11
CA HIS A 381 0.12 12.17 6.12
C HIS A 381 -1.05 11.16 6.20
N LEU A 382 -2.10 11.34 5.40
CA LEU A 382 -3.24 10.43 5.30
C LEU A 382 -3.03 9.36 4.22
N LEU A 383 -4.04 8.50 4.03
CA LEU A 383 -4.08 7.55 2.91
C LEU A 383 -4.10 8.30 1.57
N THR A 384 -3.60 7.65 0.51
CA THR A 384 -3.62 8.22 -0.85
C THR A 384 -5.03 8.60 -1.29
N CYS A 385 -6.03 7.80 -0.88
CA CYS A 385 -7.44 8.07 -1.17
C CYS A 385 -8.13 8.73 0.03
N ASN A 386 -8.82 9.85 -0.21
CA ASN A 386 -9.47 10.67 0.83
C ASN A 386 -10.81 10.11 1.36
N ASN A 387 -11.10 8.83 1.11
CA ASN A 387 -12.38 8.18 1.41
C ASN A 387 -12.24 6.94 2.30
N ASN A 388 -11.10 6.82 3.01
CA ASN A 388 -10.74 5.66 3.85
C ASN A 388 -10.66 4.32 3.10
N ARG A 389 -10.63 4.34 1.77
CA ARG A 389 -10.23 3.20 0.95
C ARG A 389 -8.72 3.18 0.82
N TRP A 390 -8.17 1.99 0.70
CA TRP A 390 -6.73 1.81 0.52
C TRP A 390 -6.38 1.87 -0.96
N LEU A 391 -5.15 2.25 -1.27
CA LEU A 391 -4.64 2.18 -2.64
C LEU A 391 -4.86 0.78 -3.25
N SER A 392 -4.67 -0.29 -2.47
CA SER A 392 -4.94 -1.66 -2.91
C SER A 392 -6.37 -1.91 -3.39
N ASP A 393 -7.38 -1.16 -2.91
CA ASP A 393 -8.78 -1.31 -3.34
C ASP A 393 -9.02 -0.87 -4.78
N TYR A 394 -8.09 -0.10 -5.34
CA TYR A 394 -8.16 0.39 -6.70
C TYR A 394 -7.46 -0.53 -7.70
N ARG A 395 -6.65 -1.48 -7.22
CA ARG A 395 -5.96 -2.46 -8.06
C ARG A 395 -6.94 -3.43 -8.71
N ASP A 396 -6.90 -3.49 -10.03
CA ASP A 396 -7.62 -4.43 -10.88
C ASP A 396 -6.73 -5.64 -11.25
N PRO A 397 -7.34 -6.75 -11.70
CA PRO A 397 -6.62 -7.85 -12.31
C PRO A 397 -5.75 -7.40 -13.49
N VAL A 398 -4.58 -8.01 -13.62
CA VAL A 398 -3.68 -7.77 -14.75
C VAL A 398 -4.36 -8.21 -16.06
N PRO A 399 -4.29 -7.43 -17.14
CA PRO A 399 -4.82 -7.83 -18.45
C PRO A 399 -4.28 -9.19 -18.91
N PHE A 400 -5.16 -10.07 -19.35
CA PHE A 400 -4.76 -11.40 -19.85
C PHE A 400 -4.11 -11.32 -21.25
N LYS A 401 -4.63 -10.43 -22.11
CA LYS A 401 -4.14 -10.25 -23.48
C LYS A 401 -2.91 -9.36 -23.46
N ARG A 402 -1.75 -9.95 -23.76
CA ARG A 402 -0.48 -9.24 -23.89
C ARG A 402 -0.18 -8.93 -25.37
N PRO A 403 0.71 -7.98 -25.66
CA PRO A 403 1.18 -7.73 -27.01
C PRO A 403 1.84 -8.98 -27.63
N GLU A 404 1.67 -9.17 -28.93
CA GLU A 404 2.18 -10.35 -29.65
C GLU A 404 3.69 -10.56 -29.45
N TRP A 405 4.47 -9.49 -29.39
CA TRP A 405 5.93 -9.55 -29.22
C TRP A 405 6.36 -10.26 -27.94
N VAL A 406 5.52 -10.28 -26.89
CA VAL A 406 5.82 -10.97 -25.63
C VAL A 406 5.96 -12.48 -25.86
N SER A 407 5.18 -13.05 -26.77
CA SER A 407 5.24 -14.48 -27.13
C SER A 407 6.30 -14.85 -28.16
N ILE A 408 6.88 -13.87 -28.86
CA ILE A 408 7.86 -14.11 -29.92
C ILE A 408 9.25 -14.32 -29.32
N LYS A 409 9.93 -15.40 -29.75
CA LYS A 409 11.29 -15.75 -29.29
C LYS A 409 12.40 -14.92 -29.94
N ASN A 410 12.30 -14.60 -31.23
CA ASN A 410 13.27 -13.75 -31.92
C ASN A 410 12.73 -12.32 -32.03
N ARG A 411 13.39 -11.38 -31.36
CA ARG A 411 13.01 -9.96 -31.30
C ARG A 411 14.07 -9.07 -31.96
N GLU A 412 14.61 -9.52 -33.09
CA GLU A 412 15.46 -8.68 -33.94
C GLU A 412 14.77 -7.36 -34.26
N ASN A 413 15.53 -6.26 -34.18
CA ASN A 413 15.05 -4.90 -34.42
C ASN A 413 13.85 -4.49 -33.55
N PHE A 414 13.74 -5.03 -32.33
CA PHE A 414 12.63 -4.73 -31.41
C PHE A 414 12.35 -3.23 -31.31
N ILE A 415 13.40 -2.43 -31.09
CA ILE A 415 13.33 -0.97 -30.92
C ILE A 415 12.60 -0.28 -32.09
N THR A 416 12.83 -0.72 -33.33
CA THR A 416 12.31 -0.04 -34.53
C THR A 416 11.07 -0.71 -35.12
N ASN A 417 10.73 -1.93 -34.71
CA ASN A 417 9.65 -2.71 -35.32
C ASN A 417 8.25 -2.39 -34.73
N ILE A 418 7.85 -1.12 -34.76
CA ILE A 418 6.52 -0.68 -34.33
C ILE A 418 5.66 -0.53 -35.59
N THR A 419 4.57 -1.30 -35.69
CA THR A 419 3.69 -1.33 -36.86
C THR A 419 2.45 -0.48 -36.65
N ASP A 420 1.78 -0.09 -37.73
CA ASP A 420 0.44 0.54 -37.66
C ASP A 420 -0.56 -0.23 -36.81
N ASN A 421 -0.50 -1.57 -36.86
CA ASN A 421 -1.41 -2.42 -36.11
C ASN A 421 -1.14 -2.34 -34.61
N SER A 422 0.11 -2.05 -34.20
CA SER A 422 0.48 -1.85 -32.79
C SER A 422 -0.29 -0.66 -32.19
N PHE A 423 -0.39 0.46 -32.92
CA PHE A 423 -1.17 1.62 -32.50
C PHE A 423 -2.67 1.33 -32.45
N PHE A 424 -3.21 0.65 -33.47
CA PHE A 424 -4.63 0.27 -33.49
C PHE A 424 -4.98 -0.67 -32.33
N ASN A 425 -4.17 -1.69 -32.07
CA ASN A 425 -4.39 -2.65 -30.98
C ASN A 425 -4.22 -2.02 -29.60
N ALA A 426 -3.38 -0.99 -29.47
CA ALA A 426 -3.26 -0.22 -28.24
C ALA A 426 -4.50 0.65 -27.99
N LEU A 427 -5.11 1.17 -29.05
CA LEU A 427 -6.27 2.08 -28.96
C LEU A 427 -7.60 1.33 -28.82
N VAL A 428 -7.80 0.27 -29.58
CA VAL A 428 -9.08 -0.44 -29.70
C VAL A 428 -9.00 -1.80 -29.03
N ILE A 429 -9.95 -2.04 -28.11
CA ILE A 429 -10.14 -3.31 -27.42
C ILE A 429 -11.38 -3.98 -28.00
N ASP A 430 -11.20 -5.19 -28.51
CA ASP A 430 -12.30 -6.04 -28.95
C ASP A 430 -12.78 -6.87 -27.75
N ASN A 431 -13.99 -6.61 -27.27
CA ASN A 431 -14.71 -7.51 -26.37
C ASN A 431 -15.79 -8.24 -27.19
N ASP A 432 -16.11 -9.48 -26.80
CA ASP A 432 -17.06 -10.36 -27.51
C ASP A 432 -18.45 -9.73 -27.81
N PHE A 433 -18.82 -8.66 -27.11
CA PHE A 433 -20.14 -8.01 -27.20
C PHE A 433 -20.10 -6.56 -27.74
N GLU A 434 -19.01 -5.83 -27.57
CA GLU A 434 -18.87 -4.44 -28.02
C GLU A 434 -17.40 -4.04 -28.10
N LYS A 435 -17.04 -3.16 -29.04
CA LYS A 435 -15.72 -2.53 -29.08
C LYS A 435 -15.60 -1.43 -28.04
N TRP A 436 -14.45 -1.42 -27.37
CA TRP A 436 -14.05 -0.38 -26.43
C TRP A 436 -12.83 0.36 -26.98
N VAL A 437 -12.70 1.62 -26.61
CA VAL A 437 -11.58 2.47 -27.01
C VAL A 437 -10.90 3.01 -25.76
N ASN A 438 -9.59 2.84 -25.66
CA ASN A 438 -8.77 3.47 -24.64
C ASN A 438 -8.75 4.98 -24.91
N VAL A 439 -9.28 5.78 -23.99
CA VAL A 439 -9.43 7.23 -24.21
C VAL A 439 -8.35 8.04 -23.52
N LYS A 440 -7.76 7.50 -22.45
CA LYS A 440 -6.56 8.05 -21.80
C LYS A 440 -5.90 6.96 -20.98
N GLY A 441 -4.58 6.87 -20.99
CA GLY A 441 -3.90 5.82 -20.24
C GLY A 441 -2.39 5.83 -20.41
N THR A 442 -1.71 5.21 -19.44
CA THR A 442 -0.28 4.91 -19.51
C THR A 442 -0.07 3.52 -18.95
N TRP A 443 0.65 2.67 -19.67
CA TRP A 443 0.99 1.35 -19.17
C TRP A 443 2.28 0.84 -19.81
N GLU A 444 2.88 -0.14 -19.15
CA GLU A 444 4.11 -0.79 -19.61
C GLU A 444 3.94 -2.30 -19.63
N GLU A 445 4.52 -2.88 -20.67
CA GLU A 445 4.62 -4.31 -20.91
C GLU A 445 6.09 -4.68 -20.97
N SER A 446 6.52 -5.61 -20.13
CA SER A 446 7.89 -6.10 -20.15
C SER A 446 7.99 -7.62 -20.13
N ASN A 447 9.07 -8.11 -20.74
CA ASN A 447 9.41 -9.52 -20.78
C ASN A 447 10.94 -9.64 -20.92
N GLN A 448 11.59 -10.12 -19.86
CA GLN A 448 13.05 -10.16 -19.72
C GLN A 448 13.65 -8.74 -19.83
N GLU A 449 14.55 -8.52 -20.77
CA GLU A 449 15.19 -7.23 -21.04
C GLU A 449 14.34 -6.28 -21.89
N TYR A 450 13.25 -6.76 -22.49
CA TYR A 450 12.44 -5.98 -23.43
C TYR A 450 11.28 -5.30 -22.73
N LYS A 451 11.06 -4.04 -23.06
CA LYS A 451 10.00 -3.21 -22.49
C LYS A 451 9.33 -2.38 -23.58
N GLU A 452 8.01 -2.27 -23.51
CA GLU A 452 7.20 -1.40 -24.35
C GLU A 452 6.28 -0.56 -23.48
N SER A 453 6.37 0.76 -23.61
CA SER A 453 5.58 1.74 -22.88
C SER A 453 4.56 2.36 -23.83
N TYR A 454 3.35 2.54 -23.32
CA TYR A 454 2.21 3.07 -24.06
C TYR A 454 1.70 4.33 -23.38
N TYR A 455 1.37 5.33 -24.18
CA TYR A 455 0.69 6.54 -23.75
C TYR A 455 -0.48 6.82 -24.69
N ILE A 456 -1.65 7.05 -24.12
CA ILE A 456 -2.85 7.44 -24.85
C ILE A 456 -3.43 8.70 -24.23
N SER A 457 -3.77 9.66 -25.07
CA SER A 457 -4.51 10.86 -24.69
C SER A 457 -5.63 11.13 -25.69
N SER A 458 -6.71 11.77 -25.26
CA SER A 458 -7.80 12.19 -26.15
C SER A 458 -8.38 13.54 -25.79
N ALA A 459 -8.88 14.23 -26.82
CA ALA A 459 -9.56 15.51 -26.70
C ALA A 459 -10.75 15.60 -27.67
N LEU A 460 -11.65 16.54 -27.42
CA LEU A 460 -12.77 16.85 -28.30
C LEU A 460 -12.37 17.99 -29.25
N VAL A 461 -12.60 17.81 -30.55
CA VAL A 461 -12.17 18.75 -31.59
C VAL A 461 -13.29 19.10 -32.58
N SER A 462 -13.32 20.35 -33.05
CA SER A 462 -14.25 20.81 -34.10
C SER A 462 -14.16 19.93 -35.36
N LYS A 463 -15.31 19.41 -35.82
CA LYS A 463 -15.40 18.52 -37.00
C LYS A 463 -14.75 19.10 -38.25
N LYS A 464 -14.89 20.41 -38.47
CA LYS A 464 -14.37 21.11 -39.65
C LYS A 464 -12.83 21.11 -39.74
N TYR A 465 -12.15 21.08 -38.60
CA TYR A 465 -10.70 21.26 -38.51
C TYR A 465 -9.96 20.03 -37.98
N SER A 466 -10.69 18.97 -37.66
CA SER A 466 -10.13 17.78 -37.02
C SER A 466 -9.07 17.08 -37.89
N ASP A 467 -9.32 16.98 -39.21
CA ASP A 467 -8.39 16.36 -40.16
C ASP A 467 -7.12 17.22 -40.35
N ALA A 468 -7.27 18.54 -40.38
CA ALA A 468 -6.15 19.47 -40.47
C ALA A 468 -5.26 19.41 -39.22
N LEU A 469 -5.87 19.35 -38.03
CA LEU A 469 -5.15 19.17 -36.77
C LEU A 469 -4.41 17.83 -36.74
N MET A 470 -5.06 16.73 -37.12
CA MET A 470 -4.42 15.41 -37.22
C MET A 470 -3.16 15.46 -38.09
N HIS A 471 -3.24 16.03 -39.28
CA HIS A 471 -2.08 16.15 -40.17
C HIS A 471 -0.98 17.03 -39.59
N ALA A 472 -1.31 18.11 -38.88
CA ALA A 472 -0.32 18.97 -38.23
C ALA A 472 0.43 18.21 -37.11
N LEU A 473 -0.30 17.56 -36.20
CA LEU A 473 0.30 16.85 -35.07
C LEU A 473 1.15 15.64 -35.51
N GLU A 474 0.76 14.95 -36.58
CA GLU A 474 1.57 13.85 -37.15
C GLU A 474 2.86 14.32 -37.83
N THR A 475 3.01 15.62 -38.14
CA THR A 475 4.26 16.15 -38.69
C THR A 475 5.27 16.53 -37.61
N CYS A 476 4.87 16.59 -36.35
CA CYS A 476 5.79 16.78 -35.24
C CYS A 476 6.74 15.58 -35.16
N SER A 477 8.04 15.84 -35.02
CA SER A 477 9.03 14.76 -34.89
C SER A 477 9.11 14.20 -33.47
N ASP A 478 8.73 15.00 -32.48
CA ASP A 478 8.71 14.63 -31.07
C ASP A 478 7.28 14.78 -30.53
N PRO A 479 6.67 13.71 -29.97
CA PRO A 479 5.33 13.82 -29.38
C PRO A 479 5.27 14.73 -28.15
N TYR A 480 6.42 15.10 -27.57
CA TYR A 480 6.46 16.11 -26.50
C TYR A 480 6.36 17.55 -27.00
N ASP A 481 6.42 17.80 -28.32
CA ASP A 481 6.29 19.14 -28.90
C ASP A 481 4.85 19.69 -28.87
N TYR A 482 3.87 18.83 -28.58
CA TYR A 482 2.46 19.21 -28.42
C TYR A 482 1.82 18.42 -27.28
N LYS A 483 0.59 18.81 -26.90
CA LYS A 483 -0.20 18.09 -25.91
C LYS A 483 -1.68 18.22 -26.24
N LEU A 484 -2.41 17.09 -26.22
CA LEU A 484 -3.87 17.14 -26.18
C LEU A 484 -4.35 17.54 -24.77
N PRO A 485 -5.25 18.53 -24.63
CA PRO A 485 -5.62 19.07 -23.33
C PRO A 485 -6.33 18.03 -22.45
N SER A 486 -5.98 18.01 -21.16
CA SER A 486 -6.84 17.42 -20.12
C SER A 486 -8.06 18.30 -19.87
N TYR A 487 -9.07 17.79 -19.17
CA TYR A 487 -10.27 18.57 -18.83
C TYR A 487 -9.91 19.86 -18.06
N LYS A 488 -10.34 21.02 -18.56
CA LYS A 488 -10.06 22.35 -17.99
C LYS A 488 -8.57 22.72 -17.96
N ASP A 489 -7.78 22.14 -18.86
CA ASP A 489 -6.38 22.49 -19.05
C ASP A 489 -6.25 23.81 -19.83
N LYS A 490 -6.45 24.94 -19.14
CA LYS A 490 -6.61 26.28 -19.74
C LYS A 490 -5.47 26.69 -20.68
N ASP A 491 -4.27 26.18 -20.46
CA ASP A 491 -3.10 26.51 -21.25
C ASP A 491 -3.07 25.78 -22.61
N PHE A 492 -3.83 24.68 -22.74
CA PHE A 492 -3.87 23.82 -23.92
C PHE A 492 -5.26 23.71 -24.57
N GLU A 493 -6.34 24.12 -23.89
CA GLU A 493 -7.67 24.22 -24.48
C GLU A 493 -7.76 25.43 -25.43
N ILE A 494 -8.33 25.22 -26.61
CA ILE A 494 -8.52 26.25 -27.63
C ILE A 494 -10.02 26.40 -27.88
N ASN A 495 -10.50 27.63 -27.78
CA ASN A 495 -11.87 27.99 -28.14
C ASN A 495 -11.85 29.35 -28.84
N ILE A 496 -11.53 29.33 -30.14
CA ILE A 496 -11.40 30.53 -30.97
C ILE A 496 -12.25 30.35 -32.23
N ASP A 497 -13.19 31.26 -32.45
CA ASP A 497 -14.14 31.24 -33.57
C ASP A 497 -14.84 29.88 -33.76
N ASN A 498 -14.51 29.17 -34.84
CA ASN A 498 -15.08 27.87 -35.18
C ASN A 498 -14.17 26.69 -34.79
N PHE A 499 -13.02 26.95 -34.17
CA PHE A 499 -12.07 25.94 -33.76
C PHE A 499 -12.12 25.74 -32.24
N ILE A 500 -12.57 24.54 -31.86
CA ILE A 500 -12.65 24.06 -30.49
C ILE A 500 -11.70 22.88 -30.38
N LEU A 501 -10.84 22.91 -29.37
CA LEU A 501 -10.04 21.79 -28.87
C LEU A 501 -10.17 21.81 -27.36
N LYS A 502 -10.85 20.82 -26.77
CA LYS A 502 -11.08 20.80 -25.32
C LYS A 502 -10.87 19.42 -24.72
N GLY A 503 -10.34 19.39 -23.50
CA GLY A 503 -10.19 18.15 -22.77
C GLY A 503 -11.51 17.68 -22.17
N TRP A 504 -11.61 16.40 -21.87
CA TRP A 504 -12.83 15.83 -21.28
C TRP A 504 -12.55 14.74 -20.23
N ILE A 505 -11.30 14.32 -20.09
CA ILE A 505 -10.81 13.47 -19.00
C ILE A 505 -9.90 14.31 -18.10
N ASN A 506 -10.19 14.33 -16.82
CA ASN A 506 -9.32 14.90 -15.80
C ASN A 506 -8.22 13.90 -15.42
N GLU A 507 -7.04 14.42 -15.10
CA GLU A 507 -5.91 13.62 -14.64
C GLU A 507 -5.27 14.30 -13.44
N ASP A 508 -5.62 13.82 -12.25
CA ASP A 508 -4.99 14.27 -11.01
C ASP A 508 -3.93 13.25 -10.60
N ASN A 509 -2.66 13.60 -10.80
CA ASN A 509 -1.53 12.78 -10.34
C ASN A 509 -1.36 12.97 -8.84
N ILE A 510 -1.69 11.93 -8.06
CA ILE A 510 -1.58 11.94 -6.62
C ILE A 510 -0.44 10.97 -6.25
N SER A 511 0.62 11.51 -5.64
CA SER A 511 1.68 10.67 -5.10
C SER A 511 1.13 9.76 -4.02
N ALA A 512 1.58 8.51 -3.99
CA ALA A 512 1.21 7.59 -2.93
C ALA A 512 1.69 8.10 -1.58
N LYS A 513 0.84 7.97 -0.56
CA LYS A 513 1.02 8.55 0.77
C LYS A 513 1.29 7.47 1.80
N LEU A 514 0.55 7.42 2.91
CA LEU A 514 0.77 6.46 4.00
C LEU A 514 0.71 4.98 3.54
N ASP A 515 -0.02 4.70 2.46
CA ASP A 515 -0.18 3.38 1.81
C ASP A 515 0.80 3.13 0.65
N ASN A 516 1.85 3.94 0.49
CA ASN A 516 2.89 3.74 -0.53
C ASN A 516 3.62 2.39 -0.42
N TYR A 517 3.85 1.92 0.82
CA TYR A 517 4.49 0.64 1.08
C TYR A 517 3.50 -0.52 1.33
N ASP A 518 2.23 -0.36 0.95
CA ASP A 518 1.28 -1.48 0.98
C ASP A 518 1.67 -2.55 -0.08
N PRO A 519 2.02 -3.79 0.33
CA PRO A 519 2.40 -4.85 -0.59
C PRO A 519 1.26 -5.26 -1.55
N TYR A 520 0.00 -5.03 -1.17
CA TYR A 520 -1.14 -5.34 -2.02
C TYR A 520 -1.45 -4.21 -3.02
N ALA A 521 -1.05 -2.97 -2.74
CA ALA A 521 -1.04 -1.89 -3.73
C ALA A 521 0.03 -2.12 -4.80
N ASN A 522 1.21 -2.63 -4.42
CA ASN A 522 2.29 -3.07 -5.32
C ASN A 522 2.67 -2.01 -6.38
N ASN A 523 2.98 -0.79 -5.93
CA ASN A 523 3.38 0.36 -6.76
C ASN A 523 2.39 0.74 -7.88
N ILE A 524 1.09 0.52 -7.71
CA ILE A 524 0.15 1.20 -8.60
C ILE A 524 0.29 2.72 -8.41
N ASN A 525 0.38 3.46 -9.51
CA ASN A 525 0.34 4.92 -9.46
C ASN A 525 -1.13 5.33 -9.32
N PHE A 526 -1.51 5.92 -8.18
CA PHE A 526 -2.85 6.47 -8.04
C PHE A 526 -2.96 7.74 -8.85
N THR A 527 -3.64 7.64 -9.97
CA THR A 527 -4.08 8.81 -10.70
C THR A 527 -5.55 8.67 -10.92
N HIS A 528 -6.30 9.64 -10.43
CA HIS A 528 -7.73 9.60 -10.55
C HIS A 528 -8.12 10.11 -11.94
N TYR A 529 -8.29 9.19 -12.89
CA TYR A 529 -8.93 9.53 -14.16
C TYR A 529 -10.42 9.74 -13.91
N GLU A 530 -10.86 10.98 -14.04
CA GLU A 530 -12.27 11.32 -13.94
C GLU A 530 -12.81 11.84 -15.26
N VAL A 531 -14.09 11.56 -15.52
CA VAL A 531 -14.80 12.19 -16.63
C VAL A 531 -15.16 13.61 -16.21
N GLY A 532 -14.84 14.58 -17.07
CA GLY A 532 -15.06 16.00 -16.80
C GLY A 532 -16.53 16.29 -16.43
N LYS A 533 -16.73 17.11 -15.39
CA LYS A 533 -18.05 17.43 -14.84
C LYS A 533 -19.09 17.86 -15.89
N GLU A 534 -18.68 18.63 -16.91
CA GLU A 534 -19.57 19.00 -18.02
C GLU A 534 -20.15 17.77 -18.76
N ILE A 535 -19.32 16.75 -19.00
CA ILE A 535 -19.75 15.51 -19.65
C ILE A 535 -20.60 14.68 -18.68
N MET A 536 -20.20 14.60 -17.41
CA MET A 536 -20.99 13.94 -16.36
C MET A 536 -22.41 14.50 -16.30
N ASP A 537 -22.56 15.82 -16.22
CA ASP A 537 -23.85 16.50 -16.11
C ASP A 537 -24.66 16.40 -17.41
N LYS A 538 -24.02 16.57 -18.57
CA LYS A 538 -24.69 16.52 -19.89
C LYS A 538 -25.30 15.16 -20.20
N PHE A 539 -24.58 14.08 -19.88
CA PHE A 539 -25.02 12.71 -20.12
C PHE A 539 -25.66 12.06 -18.89
N LYS A 540 -25.73 12.80 -17.77
CA LYS A 540 -26.24 12.33 -16.47
C LYS A 540 -25.58 11.01 -16.06
N LEU A 541 -24.25 10.95 -16.20
CA LEU A 541 -23.50 9.75 -15.88
C LEU A 541 -23.50 9.52 -14.37
N HIS A 542 -23.67 8.26 -13.97
CA HIS A 542 -23.59 7.84 -12.58
C HIS A 542 -22.34 7.01 -12.35
N LEU A 543 -21.57 7.39 -11.33
CA LEU A 543 -20.34 6.74 -10.93
C LEU A 543 -20.63 5.58 -9.96
N LYS A 544 -19.99 4.43 -10.16
CA LYS A 544 -20.06 3.26 -9.26
C LYS A 544 -18.67 2.62 -9.11
N ASN A 545 -18.62 1.51 -8.36
CA ASN A 545 -17.42 0.68 -8.17
C ASN A 545 -16.19 1.48 -7.71
N ASN A 546 -16.32 2.17 -6.58
CA ASN A 546 -15.27 3.00 -5.97
C ASN A 546 -14.74 4.12 -6.88
N GLY A 547 -15.56 4.60 -7.81
CA GLY A 547 -15.14 5.68 -8.71
C GLY A 547 -14.47 5.22 -10.00
N LYS A 548 -14.59 3.93 -10.35
CA LYS A 548 -13.93 3.38 -11.54
C LYS A 548 -14.85 3.11 -12.71
N THR A 549 -16.18 3.14 -12.56
CA THR A 549 -17.11 2.84 -13.66
C THR A 549 -18.25 3.85 -13.76
N TRP A 550 -18.57 4.25 -14.99
CA TRP A 550 -19.64 5.21 -15.29
C TRP A 550 -20.76 4.55 -16.08
N TYR A 551 -22.00 4.90 -15.74
CA TYR A 551 -23.21 4.35 -16.34
C TYR A 551 -24.08 5.48 -16.89
N LEU A 552 -24.68 5.27 -18.06
CA LEU A 552 -25.80 6.08 -18.51
C LEU A 552 -27.02 5.88 -17.59
N PRO A 553 -27.96 6.84 -17.54
CA PRO A 553 -29.21 6.67 -16.84
C PRO A 553 -29.91 5.37 -17.24
N HIS A 554 -30.36 4.60 -16.25
CA HIS A 554 -31.06 3.31 -16.44
C HIS A 554 -30.25 2.20 -17.13
N SER A 555 -28.96 2.42 -17.44
CA SER A 555 -28.09 1.36 -17.97
C SER A 555 -27.61 0.44 -16.85
N THR A 556 -27.64 -0.87 -17.10
CA THR A 556 -27.02 -1.89 -16.24
C THR A 556 -25.57 -2.17 -16.62
N SER A 557 -25.14 -1.77 -17.82
CA SER A 557 -23.77 -1.93 -18.31
C SER A 557 -22.98 -0.62 -18.24
N PRO A 558 -21.68 -0.67 -17.84
CA PRO A 558 -20.84 0.52 -17.82
C PRO A 558 -20.57 1.01 -19.24
N VAL A 559 -20.52 2.32 -19.41
CA VAL A 559 -20.17 2.97 -20.68
C VAL A 559 -18.73 3.49 -20.71
N ILE A 560 -18.14 3.70 -19.53
CA ILE A 560 -16.75 4.07 -19.32
C ILE A 560 -16.24 3.28 -18.11
N GLU A 561 -14.99 2.84 -18.16
CA GLU A 561 -14.33 2.23 -17.01
C GLU A 561 -12.86 2.62 -16.93
N CYS A 562 -12.36 2.75 -15.71
CA CYS A 562 -10.96 2.93 -15.38
C CYS A 562 -10.40 1.63 -14.82
N LYS A 563 -9.25 1.21 -15.33
CA LYS A 563 -8.50 0.04 -14.90
C LYS A 563 -7.12 0.47 -14.42
N ILE A 564 -6.68 -0.05 -13.29
CA ILE A 564 -5.33 0.18 -12.74
C ILE A 564 -4.76 -1.17 -12.34
N TRP A 565 -3.62 -1.58 -12.90
CA TRP A 565 -3.06 -2.90 -12.63
C TRP A 565 -1.56 -2.84 -12.39
N SER A 566 -1.07 -3.85 -11.70
CA SER A 566 0.36 -4.10 -11.48
C SER A 566 0.53 -5.60 -11.23
N SER A 567 1.42 -6.26 -11.96
CA SER A 567 1.81 -7.65 -11.75
C SER A 567 2.77 -7.75 -10.57
N TYR A 568 2.88 -8.93 -9.98
CA TYR A 568 3.87 -9.18 -8.93
C TYR A 568 5.30 -8.80 -9.39
N LYS A 569 6.09 -8.21 -8.49
CA LYS A 569 7.52 -7.93 -8.66
C LYS A 569 8.32 -8.78 -7.68
N GLY A 570 9.47 -9.32 -8.09
CA GLY A 570 10.30 -10.19 -7.25
C GLY A 570 11.06 -9.46 -6.14
N GLY A 571 11.19 -8.14 -6.25
CA GLY A 571 11.78 -7.27 -5.23
C GLY A 571 11.50 -5.79 -5.51
N MET A 572 11.92 -4.89 -4.62
CA MET A 572 11.58 -3.47 -4.72
C MET A 572 12.20 -2.73 -5.91
N ILE A 573 13.41 -3.12 -6.32
CA ILE A 573 14.12 -2.52 -7.47
C ILE A 573 13.60 -3.08 -8.80
N GLU A 574 12.85 -4.17 -8.76
CA GLU A 574 12.30 -4.78 -9.97
C GLU A 574 11.03 -4.05 -10.40
N THR A 575 10.96 -3.73 -11.69
CA THR A 575 9.74 -3.25 -12.30
C THR A 575 8.79 -4.44 -12.53
N PRO A 576 7.48 -4.28 -12.25
CA PRO A 576 6.48 -5.27 -12.65
C PRO A 576 6.55 -5.58 -14.15
N ASN A 577 6.27 -6.84 -14.50
CA ASN A 577 6.17 -7.25 -15.91
C ASN A 577 5.02 -6.57 -16.66
N GLN A 578 3.95 -6.23 -15.94
CA GLN A 578 2.78 -5.54 -16.47
C GLN A 578 2.30 -4.57 -15.42
N TYR A 579 2.22 -3.28 -15.74
CA TYR A 579 1.59 -2.32 -14.86
C TYR A 579 1.10 -1.11 -15.65
N GLY A 580 0.10 -0.43 -15.12
CA GLY A 580 -0.42 0.77 -15.75
C GLY A 580 -1.82 1.11 -15.31
N LYS A 581 -2.34 2.15 -15.94
CA LYS A 581 -3.68 2.69 -15.74
C LYS A 581 -4.27 3.08 -17.09
N CYS A 582 -5.54 2.82 -17.29
CA CYS A 582 -6.25 3.21 -18.49
C CYS A 582 -7.72 3.48 -18.20
N ILE A 583 -8.24 4.60 -18.70
CA ILE A 583 -9.67 4.84 -18.83
C ILE A 583 -10.09 4.55 -20.27
N ARG A 584 -11.14 3.75 -20.41
CA ARG A 584 -11.69 3.31 -21.69
C ARG A 584 -13.19 3.52 -21.74
N ALA A 585 -13.71 3.72 -22.95
CA ALA A 585 -15.11 3.97 -23.19
C ALA A 585 -15.67 3.03 -24.27
N SER A 586 -16.92 2.65 -24.10
CA SER A 586 -17.71 1.93 -25.10
C SER A 586 -17.82 2.76 -26.38
N LEU A 587 -17.69 2.10 -27.54
CA LEU A 587 -17.81 2.77 -28.83
C LEU A 587 -19.18 3.43 -29.00
N GLN A 588 -20.25 2.81 -28.50
CA GLN A 588 -21.59 3.37 -28.55
C GLN A 588 -21.66 4.72 -27.81
N PHE A 589 -21.06 4.80 -26.61
CA PHE A 589 -21.02 6.06 -25.86
C PHE A 589 -20.17 7.12 -26.58
N LEU A 590 -19.02 6.77 -27.15
CA LEU A 590 -18.19 7.74 -27.87
C LEU A 590 -18.90 8.30 -29.11
N LYS A 591 -19.69 7.49 -29.82
CA LYS A 591 -20.54 7.95 -30.92
C LYS A 591 -21.62 8.92 -30.42
N GLN A 592 -22.26 8.60 -29.28
CA GLN A 592 -23.25 9.47 -28.65
C GLN A 592 -22.63 10.79 -28.16
N LEU A 593 -21.42 10.73 -27.58
CA LEU A 593 -20.64 11.88 -27.13
C LEU A 593 -20.35 12.82 -28.31
N SER A 594 -19.77 12.27 -29.38
CA SER A 594 -19.41 13.01 -30.59
C SER A 594 -20.64 13.62 -31.30
N SER A 595 -21.76 12.88 -31.40
CA SER A 595 -22.97 13.39 -32.04
C SER A 595 -23.64 14.50 -31.23
N THR A 596 -23.77 14.32 -29.91
CA THR A 596 -24.45 15.26 -29.02
C THR A 596 -23.69 16.58 -28.88
N LEU A 597 -22.35 16.53 -28.85
CA LEU A 597 -21.52 17.72 -28.76
C LEU A 597 -21.20 18.35 -30.11
N ASN A 598 -21.53 17.67 -31.21
CA ASN A 598 -21.14 18.04 -32.57
C ASN A 598 -19.61 18.23 -32.75
N LEU A 599 -18.81 17.41 -32.07
CA LEU A 599 -17.35 17.40 -32.11
C LEU A 599 -16.86 16.01 -32.51
N ASN A 600 -15.68 15.91 -33.13
CA ASN A 600 -14.97 14.64 -33.27
C ASN A 600 -14.09 14.41 -32.03
N ILE A 601 -13.62 13.18 -31.85
CA ILE A 601 -12.68 12.84 -30.79
C ILE A 601 -11.33 12.58 -31.45
N ILE A 602 -10.31 13.34 -31.05
CA ILE A 602 -8.93 13.14 -31.49
C ILE A 602 -8.19 12.32 -30.43
N PHE A 603 -7.39 11.36 -30.87
CA PHE A 603 -6.58 10.50 -30.03
C PHE A 603 -5.11 10.62 -30.44
N GLU A 604 -4.25 10.69 -29.45
CA GLU A 604 -2.83 10.44 -29.59
C GLU A 604 -2.53 9.06 -29.01
N VAL A 605 -1.79 8.25 -29.76
CA VAL A 605 -1.27 6.97 -29.31
C VAL A 605 0.23 6.98 -29.51
N SER A 606 0.98 6.94 -28.41
CA SER A 606 2.44 7.00 -28.40
C SER A 606 3.00 5.71 -27.82
N ILE A 607 3.96 5.11 -28.53
CA ILE A 607 4.61 3.84 -28.15
C ILE A 607 6.11 4.08 -28.09
N GLN A 608 6.75 3.59 -27.02
CA GLN A 608 8.19 3.54 -26.87
C GLN A 608 8.64 2.11 -26.58
N ARG A 609 9.74 1.70 -27.18
CA ARG A 609 10.41 0.43 -26.87
C ARG A 609 11.81 0.64 -26.31
N GLU A 610 12.13 -0.15 -25.29
CA GLU A 610 13.41 -0.14 -24.58
C GLU A 610 13.96 -1.57 -24.41
N ILE A 611 15.29 -1.69 -24.39
CA ILE A 611 16.02 -2.92 -24.03
C ILE A 611 16.95 -2.61 -22.86
N TYR A 612 16.79 -3.36 -21.77
CA TYR A 612 17.56 -3.24 -20.54
C TYR A 612 18.57 -4.38 -20.37
N TYR A 613 19.86 -4.10 -20.58
CA TYR A 613 20.91 -5.11 -20.43
C TYR A 613 21.42 -5.20 -18.99
N LYS A 614 20.89 -6.14 -18.20
CA LYS A 614 21.43 -6.50 -16.87
C LYS A 614 22.63 -7.45 -17.09
N TYR A 615 23.78 -7.20 -16.46
CA TYR A 615 25.00 -8.06 -16.45
C TYR A 615 26.05 -7.93 -17.58
N LYS A 616 26.11 -6.85 -18.36
CA LYS A 616 27.37 -6.54 -19.06
C LYS A 616 28.37 -5.98 -18.05
N ARG A 617 29.59 -6.53 -18.02
CA ARG A 617 30.70 -6.15 -17.10
C ARG A 617 31.10 -4.67 -17.15
N GLU A 618 30.52 -3.91 -18.07
CA GLU A 618 30.64 -2.46 -18.20
C GLU A 618 29.23 -1.88 -18.18
N LYS A 619 28.91 -1.04 -17.17
CA LYS A 619 27.72 -0.18 -16.99
C LYS A 619 26.38 -0.67 -17.55
N ASN A 620 25.34 -0.73 -16.72
CA ASN A 620 23.95 -0.89 -17.16
C ASN A 620 23.67 0.04 -18.36
N LYS A 621 23.39 -0.54 -19.53
CA LYS A 621 23.10 0.20 -20.77
C LYS A 621 21.63 0.00 -21.10
N ILE A 622 20.94 1.11 -21.30
CA ILE A 622 19.57 1.15 -21.80
C ILE A 622 19.64 1.55 -23.27
N GLU A 623 19.05 0.75 -24.14
CA GLU A 623 18.79 1.13 -25.52
C GLU A 623 17.31 1.47 -25.66
N SER A 624 16.99 2.69 -26.07
CA SER A 624 15.61 3.16 -26.18
C SER A 624 15.35 3.83 -27.53
N SER A 625 14.16 3.59 -28.06
CA SER A 625 13.60 4.42 -29.13
C SER A 625 13.14 5.77 -28.55
N LYS A 626 13.01 6.79 -29.41
CA LYS A 626 12.11 7.91 -29.12
C LYS A 626 10.67 7.40 -29.12
N TYR A 627 9.78 8.10 -28.41
CA TYR A 627 8.35 7.84 -28.55
C TYR A 627 7.96 8.06 -30.01
N ILE A 628 7.26 7.09 -30.59
CA ILE A 628 6.63 7.20 -31.89
C ILE A 628 5.14 7.37 -31.64
N HIS A 629 4.53 8.41 -32.20
CA HIS A 629 3.10 8.67 -32.06
C HIS A 629 2.34 8.45 -33.37
N LYS A 630 1.05 8.16 -33.22
CA LYS A 630 0.08 8.16 -34.31
C LYS A 630 -1.20 8.84 -33.85
N ILE A 631 -1.80 9.63 -34.72
CA ILE A 631 -3.02 10.37 -34.41
C ILE A 631 -4.22 9.70 -35.05
N PHE A 632 -5.31 9.60 -34.30
CA PHE A 632 -6.58 9.07 -34.79
C PHE A 632 -7.72 10.04 -34.56
N ILE A 633 -8.72 9.98 -35.43
CA ILE A 633 -9.96 10.77 -35.35
C ILE A 633 -11.14 9.81 -35.33
N LEU A 634 -11.90 9.77 -34.25
CA LEU A 634 -13.19 9.09 -34.19
C LEU A 634 -14.30 10.08 -34.53
N THR A 635 -15.08 9.74 -35.54
CA THR A 635 -16.23 10.54 -35.97
C THR A 635 -17.54 10.03 -35.37
N SER A 636 -18.59 10.84 -35.41
CA SER A 636 -19.91 10.50 -34.83
C SER A 636 -20.57 9.26 -35.43
N ASN A 637 -20.15 8.81 -36.62
CA ASN A 637 -20.69 7.60 -37.25
C ASN A 637 -19.96 6.31 -36.81
N GLY A 638 -18.87 6.41 -36.04
CA GLY A 638 -18.04 5.29 -35.60
C GLY A 638 -16.86 4.95 -36.53
N GLU A 639 -16.57 5.79 -37.51
CA GLU A 639 -15.36 5.68 -38.33
C GLU A 639 -14.16 6.27 -37.57
N LEU A 640 -13.12 5.44 -37.41
CA LEU A 640 -11.83 5.80 -36.84
C LEU A 640 -10.84 6.03 -37.99
N LYS A 641 -10.37 7.25 -38.15
CA LYS A 641 -9.47 7.66 -39.23
C LYS A 641 -8.06 7.88 -38.71
N SER A 642 -7.08 7.60 -39.54
CA SER A 642 -5.69 8.04 -39.43
C SER A 642 -5.27 8.63 -40.78
N LYS A 643 -4.09 9.25 -40.89
CA LYS A 643 -3.62 9.79 -42.19
C LYS A 643 -3.59 8.78 -43.33
N GLU A 644 -3.38 7.51 -43.02
CA GLU A 644 -3.16 6.46 -44.05
C GLU A 644 -4.35 5.50 -44.19
N LYS A 645 -5.17 5.34 -43.14
CA LYS A 645 -6.19 4.28 -43.05
C LYS A 645 -7.46 4.77 -42.37
N ASN A 646 -8.60 4.30 -42.87
CA ASN A 646 -9.92 4.45 -42.26
C ASN A 646 -10.43 3.09 -41.79
N TYR A 647 -10.73 2.99 -40.51
CA TYR A 647 -11.23 1.79 -39.85
C TYR A 647 -12.72 1.97 -39.56
N LYS A 648 -13.55 1.04 -40.05
CA LYS A 648 -14.97 0.99 -39.68
C LYS A 648 -15.12 0.12 -38.45
N LEU A 649 -15.26 0.76 -37.29
CA LEU A 649 -15.63 0.09 -36.05
C LEU A 649 -17.15 -0.16 -36.11
N ARG A 650 -17.57 -1.20 -36.87
CA ARG A 650 -18.93 -1.74 -36.80
C ARG A 650 -19.07 -2.66 -35.62
#